data_AF-A0AAX0PSP2-F1
#
_entry.id   AF-A0AAX0PSP2-F1
#
_cell.length_a   1.000
_cell.length_b   1.000
_cell.length_c   1.000
_cell.angle_alpha   90.00
_cell.angle_beta   90.00
_cell.angle_gamma   90.00
#
_symmetry.space_group_name_H-M   'P 1'
#
loop_
_entity.id
_entity.type
_entity.pdbx_description
1 polymer ?
#
loop_
_entity_poly.entity_id
_entity_poly.type
_entity_poly.pdbx_seq_one_letter_code
_entity_poly.pdbx_strand_id
1 'polypeptide(L)'
;FNTENDRNKINTEIELEKSIIEQLLYKPNTNKYPDSNLSRLKVRSKSSILCSFIYFIFVVSYLIRLFGKSSIFLWFNSLPIWNNFIFQLVSVAVIGIGTWKTFNSIIHAIGRIKLHASTKMGPVELSGDTEHDKGPVIDLFNYYGDELQYYFHRNNIRVVIFEDLDRFNTPLIFQKLHELNSNLNKSGNSITFIYSLKDKVFSVKGTETSAAALKAKFFDAIIPVFPIHSYRDSSKTFIRESEQYGFVNINSEDKEDYFRERDKELEEKKASGIKIDDKYLKGLGLYIFDTREIKNIISETYFYFAELPLKMFQEEKGGDSNAINKLLAMMVYKNECPEDFDKLASGKKSKLENFINGIDNIKAVLVNEEVEGNNEKINDLNSKINILKSQLTPDINILMRVKMQPLIDNAYRQTIRINNHSWSDTTDPDEVQEFWREVLNNDLKYEVPYRGGKEVVSLSSMEKHIFRSYLFDNKNMNEISRELNSEKEEIERENDRLQYSTSQLQIKDMLTNDTFIKFENKKEKESSDDLVAETIKFIAKNKVLRYLLQQGLIEFDYTDYISPDPYNLTSIEENFVRFVINRKSISISNYRLARVERVIREINNLDSSSHRYKYAYSPDILKYFAEKEIHINYVNVLIESAKDKKQPEFILNSIESLSDFNLGMSNLIKCISKVWIDYYAVAFEKLNSERKNELSRFLLSYLSKNGDHSEDLFNALKKQKIFEDEKFEKEFLVLGEDKFTNILTLYDTYP
;
A
#
# COMPACT_ATOMS: atom_id res chain seq x y z
N PHE A 1 25.25 -4.98 -26.84
CA PHE A 1 25.62 -3.57 -26.81
C PHE A 1 24.50 -2.78 -27.48
N ASN A 2 23.70 -2.05 -26.69
CA ASN A 2 22.45 -1.39 -27.12
C ASN A 2 22.74 0.03 -27.60
N THR A 3 23.26 0.17 -28.82
CA THR A 3 23.69 1.45 -29.40
C THR A 3 22.58 2.49 -29.56
N GLU A 4 21.31 2.08 -29.61
CA GLU A 4 20.17 2.97 -29.81
C GLU A 4 19.70 3.64 -28.50
N ASN A 5 19.66 2.87 -27.39
CA ASN A 5 19.35 3.41 -26.07
C ASN A 5 20.45 4.37 -25.57
N ASP A 6 21.71 4.07 -25.87
CA ASP A 6 22.83 4.92 -25.47
C ASP A 6 22.83 6.25 -26.25
N ARG A 7 22.48 6.23 -27.55
CA ARG A 7 22.29 7.46 -28.35
C ARG A 7 21.14 8.32 -27.84
N ASN A 8 20.00 7.72 -27.51
CA ASN A 8 18.85 8.46 -26.99
C ASN A 8 19.16 9.14 -25.64
N LYS A 9 19.90 8.47 -24.75
CA LYS A 9 20.36 9.08 -23.48
C LYS A 9 21.27 10.28 -23.72
N ILE A 10 22.27 10.14 -24.60
CA ILE A 10 23.21 11.22 -24.92
C ILE A 10 22.47 12.44 -25.50
N ASN A 11 21.52 12.24 -26.40
CA ASN A 11 20.74 13.34 -26.97
C ASN A 11 19.89 14.05 -25.91
N THR A 12 19.26 13.30 -25.01
CA THR A 12 18.45 13.85 -23.92
C THR A 12 19.30 14.70 -22.95
N GLU A 13 20.55 14.30 -22.71
CA GLU A 13 21.51 15.05 -21.89
C GLU A 13 21.95 16.36 -22.54
N ILE A 14 22.24 16.34 -23.84
CA ILE A 14 22.65 17.55 -24.58
C ILE A 14 21.51 18.56 -24.60
N GLU A 15 20.26 18.11 -24.80
CA GLU A 15 19.08 18.97 -24.74
C GLU A 15 18.88 19.60 -23.34
N LEU A 16 19.14 18.82 -22.30
CA LEU A 16 19.10 19.25 -20.90
C LEU A 16 20.11 20.36 -20.60
N GLU A 17 21.38 20.12 -20.92
CA GLU A 17 22.46 21.08 -20.73
C GLU A 17 22.14 22.39 -21.47
N LYS A 18 21.70 22.27 -22.73
CA LYS A 18 21.27 23.41 -23.55
C LYS A 18 20.15 24.19 -22.87
N SER A 19 19.09 23.53 -22.41
CA SER A 19 17.96 24.18 -21.73
C SER A 19 18.39 24.92 -20.46
N ILE A 20 19.26 24.31 -19.65
CA ILE A 20 19.78 24.94 -18.42
C ILE A 20 20.60 26.19 -18.76
N ILE A 21 21.49 26.09 -19.75
CA ILE A 21 22.32 27.21 -20.21
C ILE A 21 21.46 28.33 -20.79
N GLU A 22 20.45 28.01 -21.58
CA GLU A 22 19.48 28.99 -22.11
C GLU A 22 18.79 29.75 -20.97
N GLN A 23 18.31 29.04 -19.95
CA GLN A 23 17.62 29.66 -18.82
C GLN A 23 18.55 30.54 -17.96
N LEU A 24 19.80 30.10 -17.73
CA LEU A 24 20.77 30.86 -16.93
C LEU A 24 21.32 32.07 -17.69
N LEU A 25 21.72 31.89 -18.95
CA LEU A 25 22.46 32.91 -19.69
C LEU A 25 21.56 33.82 -20.53
N TYR A 26 20.42 33.37 -21.09
CA TYR A 26 19.67 34.15 -22.10
C TYR A 26 18.50 34.98 -21.54
N LYS A 27 18.09 34.79 -20.27
CA LYS A 27 17.06 35.61 -19.61
C LYS A 27 17.43 37.08 -19.26
N PRO A 28 18.69 37.48 -19.00
CA PRO A 28 18.97 38.77 -18.39
C PRO A 28 19.27 39.89 -19.41
N ASN A 29 19.01 41.15 -19.02
CA ASN A 29 19.10 42.33 -19.90
C ASN A 29 20.51 42.55 -20.46
N THR A 30 20.62 42.68 -21.80
CA THR A 30 21.88 42.74 -22.55
C THR A 30 22.85 43.85 -22.11
N ASN A 31 22.32 44.94 -21.53
CA ASN A 31 23.13 46.06 -21.05
C ASN A 31 23.93 45.76 -19.78
N LYS A 32 23.55 44.72 -19.02
CA LYS A 32 24.20 44.36 -17.75
C LYS A 32 25.49 43.54 -17.94
N TYR A 33 25.67 42.95 -19.14
CA TYR A 33 26.78 42.05 -19.50
C TYR A 33 27.51 42.55 -20.76
N PRO A 34 28.25 43.68 -20.67
CA PRO A 34 28.92 44.26 -21.83
C PRO A 34 29.99 43.34 -22.43
N ASP A 35 30.65 42.54 -21.59
CA ASP A 35 31.81 41.70 -21.93
C ASP A 35 31.44 40.22 -22.18
N SER A 36 30.15 39.89 -22.30
CA SER A 36 29.70 38.55 -22.70
C SER A 36 29.90 38.31 -24.20
N ASN A 37 30.36 37.12 -24.58
CA ASN A 37 30.57 36.69 -25.96
C ASN A 37 29.28 36.17 -26.63
N LEU A 38 28.18 36.07 -25.88
CA LEU A 38 26.89 35.63 -26.41
C LEU A 38 26.31 36.68 -27.38
N SER A 39 26.11 36.28 -28.63
CA SER A 39 25.49 37.12 -29.66
C SER A 39 24.00 37.31 -29.35
N ARG A 40 23.63 38.45 -28.76
CA ARG A 40 22.24 38.83 -28.49
C ARG A 40 21.81 40.00 -29.37
N LEU A 41 20.58 39.96 -29.87
CA LEU A 41 20.01 41.06 -30.66
C LEU A 41 19.93 42.33 -29.79
N LYS A 42 20.74 43.35 -30.12
CA LYS A 42 20.70 44.66 -29.47
C LYS A 42 19.69 45.55 -30.17
N VAL A 43 18.54 45.80 -29.56
CA VAL A 43 17.61 46.82 -30.03
C VAL A 43 18.14 48.19 -29.61
N ARG A 44 18.86 48.88 -30.51
CA ARG A 44 19.27 50.27 -30.28
C ARG A 44 18.05 51.17 -30.39
N SER A 45 17.80 51.97 -29.34
CA SER A 45 16.74 52.98 -29.38
C SER A 45 16.97 53.96 -30.53
N LYS A 46 15.90 54.25 -31.30
CA LYS A 46 15.92 55.23 -32.40
C LYS A 46 16.45 56.59 -31.92
N SER A 47 16.16 56.98 -30.68
CA SER A 47 16.68 58.22 -30.07
C SER A 47 18.20 58.19 -29.87
N SER A 48 18.78 57.04 -29.52
CA SER A 48 20.25 56.93 -29.36
C SER A 48 20.98 57.04 -30.70
N ILE A 49 20.38 56.51 -31.77
CA ILE A 49 20.91 56.63 -33.14
C ILE A 49 20.84 58.10 -33.58
N LEU A 50 19.70 58.75 -33.34
CA LEU A 50 19.51 60.16 -33.64
C LEU A 50 20.49 61.07 -32.88
N CYS A 51 20.68 60.87 -31.57
CA CYS A 51 21.65 61.62 -30.78
C CYS A 51 23.09 61.41 -31.26
N SER A 52 23.45 60.19 -31.66
CA SER A 52 24.79 59.89 -32.20
C SER A 52 25.01 60.57 -33.56
N PHE A 53 23.96 60.62 -34.39
CA PHE A 53 23.99 61.31 -35.68
C PHE A 53 24.09 62.84 -35.50
N ILE A 54 23.33 63.42 -34.57
CA ILE A 54 23.42 64.85 -34.23
C ILE A 54 24.81 65.18 -33.69
N TYR A 55 25.37 64.35 -32.81
CA TYR A 55 26.73 64.53 -32.31
C TYR A 55 27.77 64.44 -33.43
N PHE A 56 27.62 63.50 -34.37
CA PHE A 56 28.50 63.41 -35.54
C PHE A 56 28.45 64.67 -36.40
N ILE A 57 27.24 65.18 -36.70
CA ILE A 57 27.07 66.45 -37.42
C ILE A 57 27.72 67.60 -36.66
N PHE A 58 27.58 67.64 -35.34
CA PHE A 58 28.17 68.67 -34.49
C PHE A 58 29.71 68.64 -34.53
N VAL A 59 30.32 67.46 -34.44
CA VAL A 59 31.78 67.29 -34.56
C VAL A 59 32.27 67.70 -35.94
N VAL A 60 31.60 67.27 -37.01
CA VAL A 60 31.94 67.65 -38.39
C VAL A 60 31.82 69.16 -38.60
N SER A 61 30.76 69.77 -38.07
CA SER A 61 30.55 71.22 -38.09
C SER A 61 31.69 71.97 -37.38
N TYR A 62 32.13 71.48 -36.23
CA TYR A 62 33.25 72.06 -35.49
C TYR A 62 34.59 71.89 -36.24
N LEU A 63 34.80 70.75 -36.91
CA LEU A 63 35.99 70.54 -37.74
C LEU A 63 36.02 71.45 -38.97
N ILE A 64 34.86 71.67 -39.62
CA ILE A 64 34.72 72.65 -40.71
C ILE A 64 35.04 74.06 -40.19
N ARG A 65 34.64 74.40 -38.95
CA ARG A 65 35.00 75.69 -38.35
C ARG A 65 36.50 75.88 -38.13
N LEU A 66 37.21 74.82 -37.71
CA LEU A 66 38.65 74.87 -37.44
C LEU A 66 39.50 74.83 -38.72
N PHE A 67 39.14 73.98 -39.69
CA PHE A 67 39.99 73.68 -40.85
C PHE A 67 39.42 74.17 -42.20
N GLY A 68 38.13 74.52 -42.26
CA GLY A 68 37.45 74.99 -43.48
C GLY A 68 37.77 76.44 -43.80
N LYS A 69 38.93 76.70 -44.42
CA LYS A 69 39.33 78.03 -44.91
C LYS A 69 38.92 78.32 -46.37
N SER A 70 38.25 77.38 -47.04
CA SER A 70 37.76 77.55 -48.41
C SER A 70 36.59 78.54 -48.49
N SER A 71 36.45 79.25 -49.61
CA SER A 71 35.43 80.27 -49.85
C SER A 71 33.99 79.78 -49.67
N ILE A 72 33.76 78.47 -49.89
CA ILE A 72 32.47 77.80 -49.72
C ILE A 72 31.97 77.77 -48.25
N PHE A 73 32.87 77.83 -47.26
CA PHE A 73 32.51 77.71 -45.84
C PHE A 73 32.64 79.02 -45.05
N LEU A 74 32.97 80.13 -45.72
CA LEU A 74 33.11 81.45 -45.08
C LEU A 74 31.80 81.91 -44.41
N TRP A 75 30.66 81.70 -45.08
CA TRP A 75 29.34 82.04 -44.53
C TRP A 75 29.06 81.29 -43.20
N PHE A 76 29.43 80.00 -43.12
CA PHE A 76 29.26 79.18 -41.92
C PHE A 76 30.14 79.67 -40.77
N ASN A 77 31.39 80.03 -41.05
CA ASN A 77 32.34 80.54 -40.06
C ASN A 77 32.00 81.95 -39.58
N SER A 78 31.18 82.70 -40.34
CA SER A 78 30.70 84.03 -39.98
C SER A 78 29.47 84.04 -39.07
N LEU A 79 28.86 82.88 -38.76
CA LEU A 79 27.69 82.83 -37.88
C LEU A 79 28.05 83.31 -36.45
N PRO A 80 27.24 84.19 -35.82
CA PRO A 80 27.57 84.82 -34.53
C PRO A 80 27.85 83.83 -33.39
N ILE A 81 27.18 82.68 -33.41
CA ILE A 81 27.32 81.60 -32.42
C ILE A 81 28.76 81.10 -32.32
N TRP A 82 29.51 81.07 -33.42
CA TRP A 82 30.90 80.59 -33.42
C TRP A 82 31.89 81.56 -32.77
N ASN A 83 31.53 82.83 -32.59
CA ASN A 83 32.40 83.85 -31.99
C ASN A 83 32.12 84.06 -30.49
N ASN A 84 31.16 83.33 -29.92
CA ASN A 84 30.90 83.36 -28.48
C ASN A 84 31.87 82.43 -27.73
N PHE A 85 32.69 83.02 -26.85
CA PHE A 85 33.70 82.29 -26.06
C PHE A 85 33.11 81.17 -25.20
N ILE A 86 31.93 81.40 -24.60
CA ILE A 86 31.24 80.41 -23.76
C ILE A 86 30.80 79.23 -24.62
N PHE A 87 30.27 79.49 -25.82
CA PHE A 87 29.85 78.43 -26.74
C PHE A 87 31.04 77.58 -27.20
N GLN A 88 32.21 78.17 -27.45
CA GLN A 88 33.42 77.43 -27.81
C GLN A 88 33.89 76.52 -26.68
N LEU A 89 33.92 77.02 -25.44
CA LEU A 89 34.28 76.24 -24.25
C LEU A 89 33.33 75.05 -24.05
N VAL A 90 32.02 75.29 -24.13
CA VAL A 90 31.00 74.24 -24.01
C VAL A 90 31.14 73.21 -25.15
N SER A 91 31.42 73.67 -26.38
CA SER A 91 31.63 72.79 -27.53
C SER A 91 32.81 71.86 -27.33
N VAL A 92 33.95 72.37 -26.84
CA VAL A 92 35.13 71.54 -26.54
C VAL A 92 34.82 70.53 -25.43
N ALA A 93 34.09 70.93 -24.38
CA ALA A 93 33.69 70.03 -23.31
C ALA A 93 32.75 68.91 -23.82
N VAL A 94 31.76 69.24 -24.65
CA VAL A 94 30.83 68.27 -25.26
C VAL A 94 31.58 67.28 -26.16
N ILE A 95 32.53 67.76 -26.96
CA ILE A 95 33.39 66.90 -27.79
C ILE A 95 34.28 66.01 -26.90
N GLY A 96 34.85 66.54 -25.82
CA GLY A 96 35.64 65.77 -24.86
C GLY A 96 34.84 64.64 -24.20
N ILE A 97 33.64 64.93 -23.71
CA ILE A 97 32.75 63.92 -23.11
C ILE A 97 32.30 62.89 -24.15
N GLY A 98 31.95 63.34 -25.35
CA GLY A 98 31.51 62.46 -26.43
C GLY A 98 32.62 61.53 -26.92
N THR A 99 33.85 62.04 -27.08
CA THR A 99 35.03 61.24 -27.46
C THR A 99 35.44 60.25 -26.37
N TRP A 100 35.34 60.62 -25.09
CA TRP A 100 35.54 59.69 -23.98
C TRP A 100 34.53 58.53 -24.02
N LYS A 101 33.25 58.84 -24.27
CA LYS A 101 32.19 57.82 -24.36
C LYS A 101 32.38 56.89 -25.56
N THR A 102 32.78 57.41 -26.72
CA THR A 102 33.08 56.57 -27.89
C THR A 102 34.33 55.74 -27.68
N PHE A 103 35.37 56.28 -27.05
CA PHE A 103 36.59 55.57 -26.68
C PHE A 103 36.30 54.39 -25.73
N ASN A 104 35.53 54.60 -24.66
CA ASN A 104 35.09 53.52 -23.78
C ASN A 104 34.29 52.45 -24.53
N SER A 105 33.39 52.86 -25.44
CA SER A 105 32.65 51.88 -26.27
C SER A 105 33.56 51.09 -27.21
N ILE A 106 34.67 51.67 -27.68
CA ILE A 106 35.66 51.01 -28.53
C ILE A 106 36.50 50.04 -27.69
N ILE A 107 36.90 50.39 -26.47
CA ILE A 107 37.62 49.46 -25.56
C ILE A 107 36.79 48.19 -25.32
N HIS A 108 35.50 48.33 -25.00
CA HIS A 108 34.59 47.18 -24.85
C HIS A 108 34.30 46.44 -26.18
N ALA A 109 34.55 47.07 -27.33
CA ALA A 109 34.45 46.40 -28.64
C ALA A 109 35.74 45.64 -28.98
N ILE A 110 36.92 46.20 -28.69
CA ILE A 110 38.23 45.59 -28.90
C ILE A 110 38.42 44.37 -27.98
N GLY A 111 37.89 44.42 -26.75
CA GLY A 111 37.85 43.25 -25.85
C GLY A 111 37.18 42.03 -26.48
N ARG A 112 36.19 42.23 -27.37
CA ARG A 112 35.53 41.14 -28.13
C ARG A 112 36.36 40.66 -29.31
N ILE A 113 37.13 41.55 -29.94
CA ILE A 113 37.91 41.25 -31.14
C ILE A 113 39.12 40.35 -30.80
N LYS A 114 39.65 40.44 -29.57
CA LYS A 114 40.82 39.64 -29.15
C LYS A 114 40.55 38.12 -29.03
N LEU A 115 39.29 37.67 -29.02
CA LEU A 115 38.94 36.24 -28.87
C LEU A 115 38.58 35.53 -30.19
N HIS A 116 38.20 36.26 -31.25
CA HIS A 116 37.86 35.66 -32.55
C HIS A 116 39.09 35.15 -33.33
N ALA A 117 40.31 35.42 -32.87
CA ALA A 117 41.54 34.96 -33.52
C ALA A 117 41.99 33.55 -33.08
N SER A 118 41.41 32.97 -32.03
CA SER A 118 41.86 31.68 -31.45
C SER A 118 40.83 30.53 -31.53
N THR A 119 39.58 30.78 -31.91
CA THR A 119 38.58 29.71 -32.03
C THR A 119 37.89 29.80 -33.39
N LYS A 120 38.36 29.00 -34.35
CA LYS A 120 37.53 28.59 -35.48
C LYS A 120 36.38 27.74 -34.91
N MET A 121 35.31 28.39 -34.48
CA MET A 121 33.98 27.82 -34.30
C MET A 121 33.05 28.99 -34.00
N GLY A 122 32.23 29.36 -34.99
CA GLY A 122 31.19 30.36 -34.84
C GLY A 122 30.00 29.81 -34.05
N PRO A 123 28.94 30.61 -33.83
CA PRO A 123 27.70 30.14 -33.22
C PRO A 123 26.95 29.29 -34.26
N VAL A 124 27.39 28.05 -34.47
CA VAL A 124 26.73 27.05 -35.28
C VAL A 124 26.57 25.81 -34.39
N GLU A 125 25.39 25.18 -34.49
CA GLU A 125 24.90 24.03 -33.70
C GLU A 125 23.99 24.35 -32.49
N LEU A 126 23.20 25.43 -32.58
CA LEU A 126 21.96 25.56 -31.78
C LEU A 126 20.68 25.29 -32.59
N SER A 127 20.79 24.96 -33.88
CA SER A 127 19.71 24.45 -34.74
C SER A 127 19.85 22.94 -34.89
N GLY A 128 18.89 22.20 -34.36
CA GLY A 128 18.91 20.74 -34.24
C GLY A 128 18.68 19.98 -35.54
N ASP A 129 19.59 20.10 -36.50
CA ASP A 129 19.66 19.20 -37.66
C ASP A 129 21.14 18.94 -38.00
N THR A 130 21.75 17.95 -37.36
CA THR A 130 22.79 17.15 -38.03
C THR A 130 22.66 15.71 -37.58
N GLU A 131 22.36 14.84 -38.54
CA GLU A 131 22.60 13.41 -38.45
C GLU A 131 24.06 13.20 -37.99
N HIS A 132 24.25 12.42 -36.93
CA HIS A 132 25.57 12.09 -36.38
C HIS A 132 26.51 11.52 -37.45
N ASP A 133 27.74 12.04 -37.52
CA ASP A 133 28.91 11.15 -37.61
C ASP A 133 30.22 11.83 -37.16
N LYS A 134 30.80 11.29 -36.08
CA LYS A 134 32.25 11.36 -35.71
C LYS A 134 32.84 12.67 -35.14
N GLY A 135 32.07 13.51 -34.47
CA GLY A 135 32.61 14.57 -33.59
C GLY A 135 32.67 14.14 -32.11
N PRO A 136 33.63 14.64 -31.29
CA PRO A 136 33.55 14.46 -29.85
C PRO A 136 32.31 15.20 -29.32
N VAL A 137 31.49 14.52 -28.52
CA VAL A 137 30.36 15.14 -27.80
C VAL A 137 30.91 16.31 -26.97
N ILE A 138 30.51 17.54 -27.32
CA ILE A 138 30.97 18.75 -26.64
C ILE A 138 30.15 18.89 -25.35
N ASP A 139 30.83 18.93 -24.21
CA ASP A 139 30.21 19.30 -22.93
C ASP A 139 29.88 20.80 -22.95
N LEU A 140 28.58 21.11 -22.96
CA LEU A 140 28.09 22.48 -23.11
C LEU A 140 28.37 23.30 -21.85
N PHE A 141 28.38 22.70 -20.66
CA PHE A 141 28.70 23.42 -19.42
C PHE A 141 30.15 23.87 -19.40
N ASN A 142 31.06 23.03 -19.88
CA ASN A 142 32.47 23.41 -20.04
C ASN A 142 32.66 24.44 -21.15
N TYR A 143 31.97 24.29 -22.29
CA TYR A 143 32.04 25.25 -23.40
C TYR A 143 31.57 26.66 -22.99
N TYR A 144 30.47 26.76 -22.24
CA TYR A 144 29.94 28.03 -21.73
C TYR A 144 30.43 28.39 -20.32
N GLY A 145 31.45 27.71 -19.80
CA GLY A 145 31.91 27.84 -18.42
C GLY A 145 32.33 29.27 -18.04
N ASP A 146 33.12 29.92 -18.89
CA ASP A 146 33.57 31.31 -18.68
C ASP A 146 32.39 32.31 -18.67
N GLU A 147 31.39 32.09 -19.53
CA GLU A 147 30.18 32.91 -19.58
C GLU A 147 29.32 32.73 -18.34
N LEU A 148 29.19 31.49 -17.86
CA LEU A 148 28.49 31.19 -16.60
C LEU A 148 29.21 31.84 -15.43
N GLN A 149 30.53 31.70 -15.33
CA GLN A 149 31.32 32.32 -14.26
C GLN A 149 31.16 33.85 -14.26
N TYR A 150 31.27 34.48 -15.44
CA TYR A 150 31.05 35.92 -15.59
C TYR A 150 29.62 36.33 -15.18
N TYR A 151 28.61 35.55 -15.59
CA TYR A 151 27.22 35.78 -15.21
C TYR A 151 27.01 35.69 -13.70
N PHE A 152 27.47 34.63 -13.04
CA PHE A 152 27.31 34.45 -11.60
C PHE A 152 28.02 35.54 -10.80
N HIS A 153 29.25 35.86 -11.17
CA HIS A 153 30.04 36.91 -10.52
C HIS A 153 29.38 38.28 -10.67
N ARG A 154 28.95 38.65 -11.89
CA ARG A 154 28.34 39.97 -12.15
C ARG A 154 27.00 40.18 -11.44
N ASN A 155 26.26 39.11 -11.17
CA ASN A 155 24.96 39.18 -10.52
C ASN A 155 24.99 38.96 -9.01
N ASN A 156 26.14 38.60 -8.42
CA ASN A 156 26.24 38.20 -7.01
C ASN A 156 25.22 37.09 -6.63
N ILE A 157 24.97 36.15 -7.56
CA ILE A 157 24.06 35.03 -7.30
C ILE A 157 24.79 34.03 -6.42
N ARG A 158 24.18 33.68 -5.29
CA ARG A 158 24.70 32.69 -4.33
C ARG A 158 23.90 31.40 -4.27
N VAL A 159 22.68 31.40 -4.81
CA VAL A 159 21.78 30.25 -4.76
C VAL A 159 21.13 30.06 -6.12
N VAL A 160 21.14 28.82 -6.61
CA VAL A 160 20.41 28.39 -7.81
C VAL A 160 19.49 27.26 -7.41
N ILE A 161 18.21 27.40 -7.73
CA ILE A 161 17.20 26.37 -7.45
C ILE A 161 16.84 25.71 -8.78
N PHE A 162 17.03 24.39 -8.85
CA PHE A 162 16.62 23.55 -9.96
C PHE A 162 15.33 22.83 -9.60
N GLU A 163 14.28 23.08 -10.36
CA GLU A 163 12.98 22.42 -10.24
C GLU A 163 12.73 21.52 -11.47
N ASP A 164 11.94 20.45 -11.28
CA ASP A 164 11.46 19.56 -12.35
C ASP A 164 12.56 18.88 -13.19
N LEU A 165 13.76 18.71 -12.62
CA LEU A 165 14.84 17.91 -13.23
C LEU A 165 14.55 16.40 -13.18
N ASP A 166 13.57 15.96 -12.39
CA ASP A 166 13.14 14.58 -12.27
C ASP A 166 12.47 14.03 -13.54
N ARG A 167 11.99 14.90 -14.45
CA ARG A 167 11.36 14.51 -15.73
C ARG A 167 12.26 13.69 -16.65
N PHE A 168 13.58 13.83 -16.53
CA PHE A 168 14.56 13.18 -17.42
C PHE A 168 15.07 11.84 -16.89
N ASN A 169 14.73 11.50 -15.64
CA ASN A 169 14.93 10.21 -15.00
C ASN A 169 16.33 9.57 -15.19
N THR A 170 17.38 10.40 -15.21
CA THR A 170 18.76 9.98 -15.46
C THR A 170 19.69 10.63 -14.43
N PRO A 171 20.43 9.86 -13.62
CA PRO A 171 21.32 10.44 -12.60
C PRO A 171 22.55 11.17 -13.14
N LEU A 172 22.94 10.97 -14.41
CA LEU A 172 24.18 11.52 -14.97
C LEU A 172 24.18 13.06 -15.02
N ILE A 173 23.01 13.69 -15.20
CA ILE A 173 22.89 15.15 -15.18
C ILE A 173 23.33 15.75 -13.83
N PHE A 174 23.09 15.06 -12.72
CA PHE A 174 23.49 15.55 -11.40
C PHE A 174 25.00 15.53 -11.21
N GLN A 175 25.70 14.56 -11.82
CA GLN A 175 27.16 14.56 -11.84
C GLN A 175 27.69 15.81 -12.56
N LYS A 176 27.18 16.09 -13.77
CA LYS A 176 27.61 17.26 -14.55
C LYS A 176 27.29 18.58 -13.85
N LEU A 177 26.11 18.68 -13.23
CA LEU A 177 25.74 19.87 -12.44
C LEU A 177 26.58 20.06 -11.18
N HIS A 178 26.96 18.96 -10.52
CA HIS A 178 27.89 18.99 -9.39
C HIS A 178 29.29 19.47 -9.83
N GLU A 179 29.81 18.95 -10.95
CA GLU A 179 31.08 19.40 -11.54
C GLU A 179 31.03 20.88 -11.94
N LEU A 180 29.94 21.34 -12.56
CA LEU A 180 29.71 22.75 -12.87
C LEU A 180 29.73 23.61 -11.59
N ASN A 181 29.00 23.21 -10.54
CA ASN A 181 28.98 23.95 -9.29
C ASN A 181 30.39 24.08 -8.67
N SER A 182 31.14 22.98 -8.65
CA SER A 182 32.52 22.96 -8.19
C SER A 182 33.38 23.93 -9.00
N ASN A 183 33.26 23.92 -10.33
CA ASN A 183 34.00 24.82 -11.22
C ASN A 183 33.64 26.30 -11.01
N LEU A 184 32.36 26.64 -10.83
CA LEU A 184 31.91 28.00 -10.55
C LEU A 184 32.41 28.52 -9.19
N ASN A 185 32.62 27.64 -8.22
CA ASN A 185 33.11 27.97 -6.88
C ASN A 185 34.65 28.04 -6.78
N LYS A 186 35.41 27.42 -7.71
CA LYS A 186 36.88 27.52 -7.75
C LYS A 186 37.40 28.96 -7.83
N SER A 187 36.62 29.90 -8.38
CA SER A 187 36.96 31.31 -8.46
C SER A 187 36.63 32.14 -7.21
N GLY A 188 36.37 31.49 -6.07
CA GLY A 188 36.06 32.17 -4.81
C GLY A 188 34.62 32.65 -4.68
N ASN A 189 33.72 32.15 -5.53
CA ASN A 189 32.28 32.34 -5.34
C ASN A 189 31.76 31.35 -4.28
N SER A 190 30.62 31.68 -3.67
CA SER A 190 29.91 30.81 -2.73
C SER A 190 28.52 30.50 -3.27
N ILE A 191 28.48 29.72 -4.36
CA ILE A 191 27.25 29.38 -5.09
C ILE A 191 26.77 27.99 -4.63
N THR A 192 25.57 27.94 -4.07
CA THR A 192 24.90 26.71 -3.67
C THR A 192 23.84 26.33 -4.70
N PHE A 193 23.88 25.08 -5.18
CA PHE A 193 22.81 24.51 -6.00
C PHE A 193 21.84 23.73 -5.11
N ILE A 194 20.55 24.04 -5.25
CA ILE A 194 19.45 23.39 -4.55
C ILE A 194 18.60 22.66 -5.59
N TYR A 195 18.24 21.42 -5.30
CA TYR A 195 17.49 20.56 -6.22
C TYR A 195 16.17 20.15 -5.57
N SER A 196 15.06 20.38 -6.26
CA SER A 196 13.74 19.85 -5.89
C SER A 196 13.47 18.60 -6.71
N LEU A 197 13.58 17.42 -6.09
CA LEU A 197 13.56 16.12 -6.78
C LEU A 197 12.66 15.12 -6.05
N LYS A 198 12.07 14.20 -6.81
CA LYS A 198 11.43 13.00 -6.26
C LYS A 198 12.46 11.89 -6.06
N ASP A 199 12.35 11.15 -4.96
CA ASP A 199 13.26 10.05 -4.61
C ASP A 199 13.38 8.98 -5.72
N LYS A 200 12.30 8.74 -6.47
CA LYS A 200 12.26 7.73 -7.54
C LYS A 200 13.25 7.96 -8.68
N VAL A 201 13.78 9.17 -8.85
CA VAL A 201 14.77 9.49 -9.91
C VAL A 201 16.04 8.65 -9.74
N PHE A 202 16.31 8.21 -8.51
CA PHE A 202 17.48 7.41 -8.16
C PHE A 202 17.20 5.91 -8.19
N SER A 203 15.99 5.48 -8.57
CA SER A 203 15.62 4.07 -8.76
C SER A 203 16.12 3.53 -10.10
N VAL A 204 17.43 3.40 -10.27
CA VAL A 204 18.02 2.88 -11.53
C VAL A 204 17.85 1.36 -11.60
N LYS A 205 17.08 0.88 -12.58
CA LYS A 205 16.89 -0.56 -12.80
C LYS A 205 18.21 -1.23 -13.23
N GLY A 206 18.63 -2.25 -12.50
CA GLY A 206 19.75 -3.13 -12.88
C GLY A 206 21.11 -2.81 -12.24
N THR A 207 21.18 -1.86 -11.32
CA THR A 207 22.39 -1.61 -10.50
C THR A 207 22.22 -2.17 -9.09
N GLU A 208 23.28 -2.76 -8.52
CA GLU A 208 23.29 -3.26 -7.12
C GLU A 208 23.33 -2.13 -6.07
N THR A 209 23.46 -0.88 -6.51
CA THR A 209 23.54 0.30 -5.63
C THR A 209 22.14 0.78 -5.24
N SER A 210 21.88 0.95 -3.95
CA SER A 210 20.63 1.51 -3.42
C SER A 210 20.40 2.94 -3.96
N ALA A 211 19.13 3.33 -4.09
CA ALA A 211 18.77 4.69 -4.51
C ALA A 211 19.31 5.75 -3.55
N ALA A 212 19.39 5.45 -2.25
CA ALA A 212 20.00 6.33 -1.25
C ALA A 212 21.51 6.49 -1.44
N ALA A 213 22.24 5.43 -1.76
CA ALA A 213 23.67 5.52 -2.08
C ALA A 213 23.92 6.38 -3.34
N LEU A 214 23.05 6.28 -4.35
CA LEU A 214 23.11 7.18 -5.52
C LEU A 214 22.80 8.64 -5.15
N LYS A 215 21.74 8.92 -4.37
CA LYS A 215 21.44 10.28 -3.88
C LYS A 215 22.67 10.88 -3.19
N ALA A 216 23.27 10.16 -2.26
CA ALA A 216 24.41 10.63 -1.50
C ALA A 216 25.75 10.66 -2.27
N LYS A 217 25.77 10.17 -3.52
CA LYS A 217 26.92 10.36 -4.42
C LYS A 217 26.92 11.75 -5.06
N PHE A 218 25.75 12.31 -5.33
CA PHE A 218 25.60 13.55 -6.09
C PHE A 218 25.36 14.79 -5.23
N PHE A 219 24.86 14.62 -4.00
CA PHE A 219 24.50 15.73 -3.13
C PHE A 219 25.34 15.76 -1.86
N ASP A 220 25.82 16.94 -1.50
CA ASP A 220 26.56 17.19 -0.25
C ASP A 220 25.65 17.12 0.97
N ALA A 221 24.38 17.48 0.81
CA ALA A 221 23.34 17.42 1.83
C ALA A 221 21.99 17.06 1.19
N ILE A 222 21.19 16.27 1.90
CA ILE A 222 19.82 15.92 1.52
C ILE A 222 18.91 16.50 2.59
N ILE A 223 17.93 17.29 2.16
CA ILE A 223 16.88 17.81 3.03
C ILE A 223 15.60 17.07 2.66
N PRO A 224 15.05 16.23 3.56
CA PRO A 224 13.79 15.57 3.28
C PRO A 224 12.69 16.61 3.18
N VAL A 225 11.97 16.60 2.06
CA VAL A 225 10.74 17.36 1.90
C VAL A 225 9.59 16.43 2.23
N PHE A 226 8.87 16.73 3.31
CA PHE A 226 7.63 16.04 3.63
C PHE A 226 6.46 16.72 2.92
N PRO A 227 5.56 15.95 2.28
CA PRO A 227 4.36 16.53 1.70
C PRO A 227 3.45 17.02 2.84
N ILE A 228 3.26 18.34 2.94
CA ILE A 228 2.22 18.95 3.80
C ILE A 228 0.82 18.60 3.28
N HIS A 229 0.73 18.21 2.01
CA HIS A 229 -0.50 17.81 1.34
C HIS A 229 -0.38 16.37 0.83
N SER A 230 -1.27 15.50 1.26
CA SER A 230 -1.45 14.17 0.69
C SER A 230 -2.75 14.09 -0.11
N TYR A 231 -2.87 13.10 -0.99
CA TYR A 231 -4.12 12.80 -1.70
C TYR A 231 -5.33 12.62 -0.77
N ARG A 232 -5.09 12.31 0.50
CA ARG A 232 -6.13 12.08 1.52
C ARG A 232 -6.24 13.17 2.59
N ASP A 233 -5.55 14.30 2.43
CA ASP A 233 -5.77 15.51 3.25
C ASP A 233 -6.07 16.76 2.38
N SER A 234 -6.57 16.53 1.15
CA SER A 234 -6.93 17.62 0.24
C SER A 234 -7.99 18.55 0.82
N SER A 235 -8.81 18.08 1.76
CA SER A 235 -9.84 18.90 2.43
C SER A 235 -9.23 20.07 3.21
N LYS A 236 -8.14 19.87 3.96
CA LYS A 236 -7.44 20.96 4.64
C LYS A 236 -6.82 21.93 3.65
N THR A 237 -6.27 21.44 2.53
CA THR A 237 -5.81 22.32 1.45
C THR A 237 -6.96 23.17 0.93
N PHE A 238 -8.13 22.57 0.65
CA PHE A 238 -9.31 23.32 0.24
C PHE A 238 -9.72 24.37 1.27
N ILE A 239 -9.69 24.05 2.57
CA ILE A 239 -9.99 24.99 3.65
C ILE A 239 -8.97 26.12 3.68
N ARG A 240 -7.67 25.82 3.74
CA ARG A 240 -6.57 26.81 3.77
C ARG A 240 -6.55 27.73 2.56
N GLU A 241 -6.75 27.18 1.37
CA GLU A 241 -6.86 28.01 0.15
C GLU A 241 -8.16 28.84 0.20
N SER A 242 -9.27 28.27 0.70
CA SER A 242 -10.54 29.01 0.89
C SER A 242 -10.41 30.14 1.91
N GLU A 243 -9.59 29.99 2.94
CA GLU A 243 -9.25 31.03 3.92
C GLU A 243 -8.54 32.21 3.26
N GLN A 244 -7.59 31.94 2.36
CA GLN A 244 -6.87 32.99 1.62
C GLN A 244 -7.84 33.89 0.83
N TYR A 245 -8.94 33.33 0.34
CA TYR A 245 -9.98 34.05 -0.39
C TYR A 245 -11.16 34.50 0.48
N GLY A 246 -11.14 34.26 1.79
CA GLY A 246 -12.18 34.67 2.74
C GLY A 246 -13.49 33.90 2.61
N PHE A 247 -13.49 32.70 2.03
CA PHE A 247 -14.69 31.84 1.93
C PHE A 247 -15.02 31.10 3.23
N VAL A 248 -14.11 31.11 4.21
CA VAL A 248 -14.28 30.49 5.54
C VAL A 248 -13.97 31.54 6.60
N ASN A 249 -14.87 31.70 7.59
CA ASN A 249 -14.64 32.59 8.73
C ASN A 249 -13.65 31.94 9.70
N ILE A 250 -12.61 32.69 10.08
CA ILE A 250 -11.62 32.28 11.06
C ILE A 250 -11.96 32.96 12.40
N ASN A 251 -11.98 32.19 13.49
CA ASN A 251 -11.83 32.77 14.83
C ASN A 251 -10.36 33.23 14.94
N SER A 252 -10.13 34.55 14.99
CA SER A 252 -8.80 35.17 14.91
C SER A 252 -7.81 34.79 16.03
N GLU A 253 -8.22 33.95 16.99
CA GLU A 253 -7.38 33.44 18.08
C GLU A 253 -6.48 32.26 17.64
N ASP A 254 -6.80 31.55 16.55
CA ASP A 254 -6.08 30.33 16.13
C ASP A 254 -4.90 30.57 15.17
N LYS A 255 -4.48 31.83 14.94
CA LYS A 255 -3.22 32.11 14.21
C LYS A 255 -2.00 31.99 15.12
N GLU A 256 -1.80 30.81 15.72
CA GLU A 256 -0.52 30.50 16.35
C GLU A 256 0.55 30.27 15.26
N ASP A 257 1.77 30.71 15.56
CA ASP A 257 2.94 30.52 14.71
C ASP A 257 3.30 29.03 14.71
N TYR A 258 2.94 28.32 13.65
CA TYR A 258 3.22 26.89 13.44
C TYR A 258 4.63 26.49 13.86
N PHE A 259 5.64 27.29 13.51
CA PHE A 259 7.02 26.98 13.83
C PHE A 259 7.26 27.04 15.34
N ARG A 260 6.62 27.98 16.04
CA ARG A 260 6.72 28.12 17.50
C ARG A 260 6.07 26.95 18.24
N GLU A 261 4.90 26.51 17.80
CA GLU A 261 4.22 25.33 18.37
C GLU A 261 5.03 24.06 18.15
N ARG A 262 5.49 23.84 16.92
CA ARG A 262 6.33 22.70 16.55
C ARG A 262 7.62 22.69 17.37
N ASP A 263 8.30 23.83 17.50
CA ASP A 263 9.55 23.91 18.26
C ASP A 263 9.32 23.63 19.75
N LYS A 264 8.22 24.12 20.32
CA LYS A 264 7.83 23.80 21.70
C LYS A 264 7.55 22.30 21.87
N GLU A 265 6.77 21.70 20.98
CA GLU A 265 6.46 20.28 21.01
C GLU A 265 7.70 19.41 20.81
N LEU A 266 8.66 19.85 19.99
CA LEU A 266 9.95 19.19 19.81
C LEU A 266 10.79 19.19 21.09
N GLU A 267 10.78 20.28 21.86
CA GLU A 267 11.45 20.31 23.16
C GLU A 267 10.77 19.35 24.16
N GLU A 268 9.43 19.27 24.15
CA GLU A 268 8.69 18.28 24.95
C GLU A 268 9.02 16.83 24.54
N LYS A 269 9.13 16.56 23.24
CA LYS A 269 9.57 15.27 22.68
C LYS A 269 10.99 14.89 23.09
N LYS A 270 11.91 15.85 23.14
CA LYS A 270 13.28 15.61 23.62
C LYS A 270 13.27 15.30 25.12
N ALA A 271 12.43 15.99 25.88
CA ALA A 271 12.30 15.79 27.33
C ALA A 271 11.61 14.46 27.70
N SER A 272 10.71 13.94 26.85
CA SER A 272 10.01 12.66 27.09
C SER A 272 10.88 11.42 26.91
N GLY A 273 12.13 11.57 26.44
CA GLY A 273 13.09 10.46 26.35
C GLY A 273 12.76 9.42 25.28
N ILE A 274 11.93 9.77 24.28
CA ILE A 274 11.61 8.91 23.14
C ILE A 274 12.90 8.57 22.40
N LYS A 275 13.19 7.28 22.28
CA LYS A 275 14.41 6.76 21.64
C LYS A 275 14.09 5.55 20.77
N ILE A 276 14.82 5.45 19.67
CA ILE A 276 14.85 4.24 18.85
C ILE A 276 15.46 3.11 19.69
N ASP A 277 14.86 1.94 19.65
CA ASP A 277 15.39 0.74 20.30
C ASP A 277 16.64 0.23 19.54
N ASP A 278 17.75 0.11 20.27
CA ASP A 278 19.05 -0.34 19.77
C ASP A 278 18.98 -1.65 18.98
N LYS A 279 18.05 -2.56 19.32
CA LYS A 279 17.93 -3.84 18.61
C LYS A 279 17.59 -3.63 17.13
N TYR A 280 16.76 -2.63 16.81
CA TYR A 280 16.37 -2.34 15.43
C TYR A 280 17.51 -1.68 14.67
N LEU A 281 18.26 -0.77 15.31
CA LEU A 281 19.48 -0.20 14.72
C LEU A 281 20.52 -1.28 14.39
N LYS A 282 20.75 -2.21 15.33
CA LYS A 282 21.67 -3.35 15.14
C LYS A 282 21.19 -4.28 14.03
N GLY A 283 19.89 -4.59 13.99
CA GLY A 283 19.32 -5.45 12.96
C GLY A 283 19.35 -4.83 11.56
N LEU A 284 19.09 -3.52 11.44
CA LEU A 284 19.22 -2.80 10.18
C LEU A 284 20.67 -2.78 9.68
N GLY A 285 21.65 -2.69 10.60
CA GLY A 285 23.08 -2.76 10.28
C GLY A 285 23.54 -4.08 9.66
N LEU A 286 22.70 -5.12 9.66
CA LEU A 286 22.97 -6.39 8.96
C LEU A 286 22.68 -6.32 7.45
N TYR A 287 21.96 -5.29 7.01
CA TYR A 287 21.50 -5.15 5.63
C TYR A 287 21.97 -3.85 4.98
N ILE A 288 22.05 -2.76 5.76
CA ILE A 288 22.41 -1.43 5.27
C ILE A 288 23.85 -1.12 5.71
N PHE A 289 24.76 -1.07 4.74
CA PHE A 289 26.20 -0.87 4.99
C PHE A 289 26.71 0.52 4.61
N ASP A 290 25.99 1.23 3.73
CA ASP A 290 26.42 2.55 3.27
C ASP A 290 26.18 3.61 4.36
N THR A 291 27.27 4.17 4.89
CA THR A 291 27.21 5.20 5.95
C THR A 291 26.42 6.44 5.56
N ARG A 292 26.30 6.75 4.26
CA ARG A 292 25.55 7.90 3.77
C ARG A 292 24.06 7.61 3.73
N GLU A 293 23.68 6.40 3.33
CA GLU A 293 22.30 5.92 3.42
C GLU A 293 21.81 5.91 4.87
N ILE A 294 22.64 5.40 5.79
CA ILE A 294 22.34 5.42 7.23
C ILE A 294 22.13 6.87 7.72
N LYS A 295 23.02 7.80 7.37
CA LYS A 295 22.87 9.22 7.72
C LYS A 295 21.58 9.81 7.17
N ASN A 296 21.23 9.49 5.92
CA ASN A 296 19.99 9.95 5.32
C ASN A 296 18.78 9.43 6.10
N ILE A 297 18.67 8.11 6.28
CA ILE A 297 17.57 7.46 7.02
C ILE A 297 17.40 8.08 8.42
N ILE A 298 18.49 8.24 9.17
CA ILE A 298 18.43 8.83 10.51
C ILE A 298 18.00 10.30 10.46
N SER A 299 18.50 11.07 9.50
CA SER A 299 18.08 12.47 9.34
C SER A 299 16.60 12.58 8.97
N GLU A 300 16.10 11.76 8.04
CA GLU A 300 14.69 11.75 7.65
C GLU A 300 13.80 11.34 8.83
N THR A 301 14.21 10.33 9.59
CA THR A 301 13.51 9.90 10.81
C THR A 301 13.41 11.04 11.82
N TYR A 302 14.50 11.79 12.04
CA TYR A 302 14.51 12.95 12.93
C TYR A 302 13.58 14.07 12.46
N PHE A 303 13.61 14.41 11.16
CA PHE A 303 12.74 15.45 10.62
C PHE A 303 11.26 15.07 10.72
N TYR A 304 10.90 13.83 10.38
CA TYR A 304 9.52 13.37 10.54
C TYR A 304 9.11 13.31 12.02
N PHE A 305 10.00 12.88 12.91
CA PHE A 305 9.74 12.89 14.35
C PHE A 305 9.47 14.31 14.88
N ALA A 306 10.19 15.32 14.36
CA ALA A 306 9.97 16.70 14.73
C ALA A 306 8.59 17.22 14.30
N GLU A 307 8.09 16.78 13.15
CA GLU A 307 6.82 17.23 12.59
C GLU A 307 5.59 16.41 13.07
N LEU A 308 5.74 15.13 13.43
CA LEU A 308 4.63 14.27 13.88
C LEU A 308 4.16 14.60 15.30
N PRO A 309 2.86 14.62 15.62
CA PRO A 309 2.39 14.99 16.96
C PRO A 309 2.96 14.14 18.11
N LEU A 310 3.38 14.75 19.21
CA LEU A 310 3.95 14.10 20.41
C LEU A 310 3.03 13.00 20.96
N LYS A 311 1.71 13.24 20.97
CA LYS A 311 0.70 12.26 21.44
C LYS A 311 0.79 10.91 20.73
N MET A 312 1.31 10.87 19.49
CA MET A 312 1.49 9.64 18.72
C MET A 312 2.51 8.69 19.38
N PHE A 313 3.45 9.24 20.15
CA PHE A 313 4.52 8.51 20.83
C PHE A 313 4.20 8.26 22.32
N GLN A 314 3.00 8.61 22.78
CA GLN A 314 2.56 8.54 24.18
C GLN A 314 1.37 7.60 24.30
N GLU A 315 1.60 6.40 24.82
CA GLU A 315 0.58 5.35 24.98
C GLU A 315 -0.58 5.82 25.85
N GLU A 316 -0.30 6.59 26.91
CA GLU A 316 -1.29 7.20 27.79
C GLU A 316 -2.20 8.23 27.11
N LYS A 317 -1.85 8.70 25.90
CA LYS A 317 -2.65 9.60 25.06
C LYS A 317 -3.21 8.92 23.81
N GLY A 318 -3.21 7.58 23.78
CA GLY A 318 -3.70 6.78 22.65
C GLY A 318 -2.73 6.69 21.48
N GLY A 319 -1.45 7.00 21.70
CA GLY A 319 -0.35 6.73 20.77
C GLY A 319 0.20 5.31 20.89
N ASP A 320 1.24 5.02 20.12
CA ASP A 320 1.96 3.74 20.16
C ASP A 320 3.34 3.98 20.79
N SER A 321 3.66 3.26 21.87
CA SER A 321 4.97 3.35 22.53
C SER A 321 6.12 2.87 21.61
N ASN A 322 5.81 2.10 20.56
CA ASN A 322 6.74 1.68 19.51
C ASN A 322 6.75 2.61 18.28
N ALA A 323 6.01 3.73 18.29
CA ALA A 323 5.83 4.63 17.15
C ALA A 323 7.16 5.14 16.55
N ILE A 324 8.17 5.43 17.37
CA ILE A 324 9.47 5.90 16.87
C ILE A 324 10.20 4.83 16.04
N ASN A 325 10.05 3.55 16.38
CA ASN A 325 10.65 2.45 15.64
C ASN A 325 9.87 2.15 14.35
N LYS A 326 8.54 2.30 14.39
CA LYS A 326 7.68 2.22 13.19
C LYS A 326 7.96 3.37 12.22
N LEU A 327 8.19 4.59 12.74
CA LEU A 327 8.64 5.73 11.94
C LEU A 327 9.98 5.45 11.27
N LEU A 328 10.96 4.96 12.02
CA LEU A 328 12.26 4.54 11.47
C LEU A 328 12.07 3.53 10.34
N ALA A 329 11.23 2.51 10.55
CA ALA A 329 10.96 1.49 9.54
C ALA A 329 10.38 2.08 8.24
N MET A 330 9.46 3.04 8.35
CA MET A 330 8.91 3.72 7.17
C MET A 330 9.95 4.58 6.45
N MET A 331 10.87 5.21 7.18
CA MET A 331 11.98 5.96 6.55
C MET A 331 13.02 5.04 5.90
N VAL A 332 13.27 3.86 6.48
CA VAL A 332 14.07 2.81 5.84
C VAL A 332 13.39 2.35 4.56
N TYR A 333 12.10 2.01 4.60
CA TYR A 333 11.33 1.58 3.44
C TYR A 333 11.31 2.65 2.34
N LYS A 334 11.16 3.93 2.69
CA LYS A 334 11.25 5.06 1.74
C LYS A 334 12.59 5.09 1.00
N ASN A 335 13.70 4.82 1.70
CA ASN A 335 15.05 4.89 1.14
C ASN A 335 15.44 3.66 0.32
N GLU A 336 15.02 2.47 0.76
CA GLU A 336 15.29 1.19 0.09
C GLU A 336 14.36 0.94 -1.09
N CYS A 337 13.08 1.33 -0.98
CA CYS A 337 12.03 1.09 -1.97
C CYS A 337 11.35 2.38 -2.46
N PRO A 338 12.08 3.43 -2.92
CA PRO A 338 11.51 4.75 -3.18
C PRO A 338 10.46 4.79 -4.29
N GLU A 339 10.54 3.91 -5.30
CA GLU A 339 9.52 3.83 -6.34
C GLU A 339 8.18 3.31 -5.79
N ASP A 340 8.22 2.31 -4.91
CA ASP A 340 7.01 1.75 -4.29
C ASP A 340 6.48 2.68 -3.19
N PHE A 341 7.36 3.38 -2.47
CA PHE A 341 6.98 4.44 -1.54
C PHE A 341 6.29 5.62 -2.24
N ASP A 342 6.76 6.09 -3.41
CA ASP A 342 6.06 7.15 -4.19
C ASP A 342 4.66 6.69 -4.58
N LYS A 343 4.49 5.42 -4.97
CA LYS A 343 3.16 4.84 -5.25
C LYS A 343 2.29 4.82 -3.99
N LEU A 344 2.85 4.38 -2.86
CA LEU A 344 2.18 4.32 -1.57
C LEU A 344 1.69 5.72 -1.13
N ALA A 345 2.60 6.70 -1.12
CA ALA A 345 2.33 8.07 -0.70
C ALA A 345 1.36 8.80 -1.64
N SER A 346 1.30 8.44 -2.93
CA SER A 346 0.38 9.03 -3.91
C SER A 346 -0.95 8.28 -4.06
N GLY A 347 -1.20 7.23 -3.26
CA GLY A 347 -2.43 6.43 -3.32
C GLY A 347 -2.57 5.62 -4.61
N LYS A 348 -1.44 5.32 -5.27
CA LYS A 348 -1.37 4.45 -6.45
C LYS A 348 -1.06 3.02 -6.01
N LYS A 349 -1.15 2.06 -6.93
CA LYS A 349 -0.91 0.62 -6.67
C LYS A 349 0.52 0.35 -6.16
N SER A 350 0.74 0.46 -4.86
CA SER A 350 1.97 0.04 -4.16
C SER A 350 1.90 -1.46 -3.89
N LYS A 351 3.05 -2.13 -4.01
CA LYS A 351 3.18 -3.56 -3.72
C LYS A 351 3.09 -3.82 -2.21
N LEU A 352 3.65 -2.93 -1.38
CA LEU A 352 3.49 -3.01 0.06
C LEU A 352 2.03 -2.88 0.49
N GLU A 353 1.29 -1.88 -0.03
CA GLU A 353 -0.14 -1.72 0.28
C GLU A 353 -0.96 -2.92 -0.19
N ASN A 354 -0.71 -3.42 -1.40
CA ASN A 354 -1.40 -4.60 -1.91
C ASN A 354 -1.11 -5.86 -1.07
N PHE A 355 0.11 -6.01 -0.54
CA PHE A 355 0.46 -7.11 0.36
C PHE A 355 -0.31 -7.00 1.69
N ILE A 356 -0.26 -5.83 2.34
CA ILE A 356 -0.92 -5.59 3.63
C ILE A 356 -2.45 -5.74 3.51
N ASN A 357 -3.06 -5.11 2.50
CA ASN A 357 -4.50 -5.21 2.26
C ASN A 357 -4.94 -6.58 1.72
N GLY A 358 -4.02 -7.31 1.10
CA GLY A 358 -4.26 -8.65 0.55
C GLY A 358 -4.02 -9.79 1.55
N ILE A 359 -3.66 -9.48 2.79
CA ILE A 359 -3.21 -10.48 3.77
C ILE A 359 -4.27 -11.55 4.04
N ASP A 360 -5.55 -11.18 4.10
CA ASP A 360 -6.63 -12.13 4.37
C ASP A 360 -6.85 -13.09 3.19
N ASN A 361 -6.67 -12.59 1.96
CA ASN A 361 -6.70 -13.45 0.78
C ASN A 361 -5.52 -14.41 0.76
N ILE A 362 -4.33 -13.95 1.16
CA ILE A 362 -3.14 -14.80 1.29
C ILE A 362 -3.39 -15.89 2.33
N LYS A 363 -3.91 -15.53 3.50
CA LYS A 363 -4.30 -16.48 4.54
C LYS A 363 -5.30 -17.53 4.03
N ALA A 364 -6.34 -17.11 3.30
CA ALA A 364 -7.30 -18.04 2.74
C ALA A 364 -6.66 -19.02 1.74
N VAL A 365 -5.74 -18.54 0.89
CA VAL A 365 -5.00 -19.41 -0.04
C VAL A 365 -4.10 -20.40 0.71
N LEU A 366 -3.40 -19.96 1.77
CA LEU A 366 -2.57 -20.85 2.59
C LEU A 366 -3.40 -21.96 3.24
N VAL A 367 -4.53 -21.61 3.87
CA VAL A 367 -5.44 -22.60 4.49
C VAL A 367 -5.91 -23.58 3.43
N ASN A 368 -6.36 -23.10 2.26
CA ASN A 368 -6.84 -23.96 1.20
C ASN A 368 -5.79 -24.97 0.73
N GLU A 369 -4.52 -24.57 0.60
CA GLU A 369 -3.43 -25.49 0.25
C GLU A 369 -3.15 -26.53 1.36
N GLU A 370 -3.28 -26.15 2.63
CA GLU A 370 -3.11 -27.10 3.75
C GLU A 370 -4.27 -28.10 3.87
N VAL A 371 -5.51 -27.64 3.64
CA VAL A 371 -6.71 -28.47 3.82
C VAL A 371 -7.06 -29.29 2.57
N GLU A 372 -6.43 -29.06 1.41
CA GLU A 372 -6.75 -29.74 0.15
C GLU A 372 -6.71 -31.27 0.29
N GLY A 373 -5.62 -31.82 0.84
CA GLY A 373 -5.48 -33.26 1.07
C GLY A 373 -6.45 -33.80 2.12
N ASN A 374 -6.82 -32.98 3.11
CA ASN A 374 -7.83 -33.35 4.10
C ASN A 374 -9.23 -33.38 3.49
N ASN A 375 -9.55 -32.43 2.61
CA ASN A 375 -10.82 -32.39 1.88
C ASN A 375 -10.96 -33.59 0.92
N GLU A 376 -9.88 -34.04 0.29
CA GLU A 376 -9.89 -35.29 -0.49
C GLU A 376 -10.22 -36.50 0.39
N LYS A 377 -9.59 -36.64 1.56
CA LYS A 377 -9.91 -37.72 2.53
C LYS A 377 -11.35 -37.65 3.01
N ILE A 378 -11.84 -36.45 3.34
CA ILE A 378 -13.24 -36.24 3.76
C ILE A 378 -14.21 -36.66 2.65
N ASN A 379 -13.91 -36.33 1.38
CA ASN A 379 -14.72 -36.74 0.24
C ASN A 379 -14.75 -38.27 0.07
N ASP A 380 -13.59 -38.93 0.22
CA ASP A 380 -13.51 -40.40 0.21
C ASP A 380 -14.32 -41.02 1.36
N LEU A 381 -14.17 -40.51 2.59
CA LEU A 381 -14.95 -40.96 3.75
C LEU A 381 -16.46 -40.74 3.55
N ASN A 382 -16.87 -39.59 3.02
CA ASN A 382 -18.26 -39.32 2.69
C ASN A 382 -18.81 -40.31 1.65
N SER A 383 -18.00 -40.67 0.65
CA SER A 383 -18.38 -41.69 -0.34
C SER A 383 -18.59 -43.06 0.30
N LYS A 384 -17.67 -43.47 1.19
CA LYS A 384 -17.75 -44.73 1.96
C LYS A 384 -18.98 -44.76 2.86
N ILE A 385 -19.25 -43.68 3.59
CA ILE A 385 -20.43 -43.53 4.45
C ILE A 385 -21.73 -43.59 3.64
N ASN A 386 -21.78 -42.96 2.46
CA ASN A 386 -22.96 -43.01 1.59
C ASN A 386 -23.19 -44.41 1.00
N ILE A 387 -22.13 -45.14 0.65
CA ILE A 387 -22.22 -46.54 0.22
C ILE A 387 -22.78 -47.40 1.34
N LEU A 388 -22.28 -47.26 2.57
CA LEU A 388 -22.81 -47.97 3.75
C LEU A 388 -24.29 -47.69 3.98
N LYS A 389 -24.73 -46.42 3.85
CA LYS A 389 -26.12 -46.02 4.03
C LYS A 389 -27.06 -46.53 2.93
N SER A 390 -26.55 -46.68 1.70
CA SER A 390 -27.34 -47.09 0.53
C SER A 390 -27.45 -48.60 0.34
N GLN A 391 -26.57 -49.39 0.97
CA GLN A 391 -26.71 -50.84 1.01
C GLN A 391 -27.94 -51.21 1.87
N LEU A 392 -29.01 -51.63 1.20
CA LEU A 392 -30.36 -51.89 1.73
C LEU A 392 -30.46 -52.97 2.85
N THR A 393 -29.34 -53.51 3.34
CA THR A 393 -29.31 -54.63 4.30
C THR A 393 -28.63 -54.20 5.59
N PRO A 394 -29.39 -53.91 6.66
CA PRO A 394 -28.83 -53.60 7.98
C PRO A 394 -28.03 -54.77 8.59
N ASP A 395 -28.24 -55.99 8.08
CA ASP A 395 -27.61 -57.21 8.56
C ASP A 395 -26.52 -57.68 7.58
N ILE A 396 -25.28 -57.71 8.09
CA ILE A 396 -24.08 -58.10 7.36
C ILE A 396 -24.18 -59.57 6.90
N ASN A 397 -24.81 -60.45 7.68
CA ASN A 397 -24.97 -61.85 7.30
C ASN A 397 -25.87 -62.00 6.08
N ILE A 398 -26.92 -61.18 5.98
CA ILE A 398 -27.79 -61.16 4.80
C ILE A 398 -27.02 -60.63 3.59
N LEU A 399 -26.23 -59.56 3.76
CA LEU A 399 -25.40 -59.01 2.68
C LEU A 399 -24.37 -60.05 2.19
N MET A 400 -23.69 -60.74 3.11
CA MET A 400 -22.77 -61.84 2.81
C MET A 400 -23.45 -62.97 2.04
N ARG A 401 -24.65 -63.38 2.45
CA ARG A 401 -25.42 -64.42 1.76
C ARG A 401 -25.82 -63.97 0.36
N VAL A 402 -26.33 -62.75 0.20
CA VAL A 402 -26.71 -62.17 -1.10
C VAL A 402 -25.53 -62.09 -2.05
N LYS A 403 -24.32 -61.83 -1.55
CA LYS A 403 -23.09 -61.80 -2.36
C LYS A 403 -22.54 -63.20 -2.66
N MET A 404 -22.81 -64.18 -1.81
CA MET A 404 -22.39 -65.57 -1.98
C MET A 404 -23.25 -66.29 -3.02
N GLN A 405 -24.56 -66.03 -3.03
CA GLN A 405 -25.52 -66.74 -3.89
C GLN A 405 -25.15 -66.73 -5.39
N PRO A 406 -24.80 -65.60 -6.02
CA PRO A 406 -24.43 -65.58 -7.44
C PRO A 406 -23.15 -66.35 -7.74
N LEU A 407 -22.25 -66.53 -6.77
CA LEU A 407 -21.05 -67.33 -6.97
C LEU A 407 -21.43 -68.81 -7.09
N ILE A 408 -22.28 -69.28 -6.18
CA ILE A 408 -22.79 -70.67 -6.12
C ILE A 408 -23.69 -70.97 -7.32
N ASP A 409 -24.65 -70.11 -7.64
CA ASP A 409 -25.62 -70.30 -8.73
C ASP A 409 -24.94 -70.42 -10.11
N ASN A 410 -23.83 -69.70 -10.30
CA ASN A 410 -23.04 -69.72 -11.54
C ASN A 410 -22.00 -70.85 -11.58
N ALA A 411 -21.88 -71.67 -10.53
CA ALA A 411 -20.96 -72.79 -10.44
C ALA A 411 -21.59 -74.10 -10.95
N TYR A 412 -20.80 -74.96 -11.59
CA TYR A 412 -21.26 -76.25 -12.08
C TYR A 412 -21.64 -77.15 -10.89
N ARG A 413 -22.86 -77.71 -10.91
CA ARG A 413 -23.49 -78.43 -9.77
C ARG A 413 -23.68 -77.59 -8.49
N GLN A 414 -23.71 -76.26 -8.59
CA GLN A 414 -23.92 -75.37 -7.44
C GLN A 414 -22.91 -75.61 -6.30
N THR A 415 -21.67 -75.94 -6.64
CA THR A 415 -20.59 -76.18 -5.68
C THR A 415 -19.34 -75.43 -6.08
N ILE A 416 -18.69 -74.81 -5.09
CA ILE A 416 -17.41 -74.11 -5.23
C ILE A 416 -16.41 -74.77 -4.28
N ARG A 417 -15.13 -74.80 -4.65
CA ARG A 417 -14.05 -75.24 -3.78
C ARG A 417 -13.16 -74.07 -3.40
N ILE A 418 -12.84 -73.95 -2.11
CA ILE A 418 -11.83 -73.02 -1.59
C ILE A 418 -10.90 -73.88 -0.75
N ASN A 419 -9.61 -73.87 -1.06
CA ASN A 419 -8.64 -74.78 -0.44
C ASN A 419 -9.10 -76.26 -0.54
N ASN A 420 -9.31 -76.92 0.61
CA ASN A 420 -9.81 -78.29 0.72
C ASN A 420 -11.30 -78.41 1.06
N HIS A 421 -12.00 -77.28 1.18
CA HIS A 421 -13.42 -77.26 1.54
C HIS A 421 -14.30 -77.03 0.30
N SER A 422 -15.41 -77.76 0.26
CA SER A 422 -16.43 -77.63 -0.79
C SER A 422 -17.64 -76.94 -0.18
N TRP A 423 -18.06 -75.85 -0.80
CA TRP A 423 -19.14 -74.98 -0.37
C TRP A 423 -20.33 -75.08 -1.32
N SER A 424 -21.54 -75.16 -0.78
CA SER A 424 -22.82 -75.17 -1.50
C SER A 424 -23.75 -74.07 -0.97
N ASP A 425 -24.95 -73.93 -1.55
CA ASP A 425 -25.97 -73.02 -1.02
C ASP A 425 -26.31 -73.41 0.43
N THR A 426 -26.42 -72.41 1.30
CA THR A 426 -26.73 -72.57 2.72
C THR A 426 -27.50 -71.36 3.24
N THR A 427 -28.29 -71.57 4.29
CA THR A 427 -28.98 -70.51 5.04
C THR A 427 -28.38 -70.32 6.43
N ASP A 428 -27.41 -71.14 6.84
CA ASP A 428 -26.74 -71.04 8.13
C ASP A 428 -25.75 -69.85 8.13
N PRO A 429 -25.95 -68.83 8.98
CA PRO A 429 -25.04 -67.68 9.06
C PRO A 429 -23.59 -68.08 9.37
N ASP A 430 -23.36 -69.09 10.19
CA ASP A 430 -22.01 -69.49 10.61
C ASP A 430 -21.23 -70.11 9.44
N GLU A 431 -21.91 -70.91 8.61
CA GLU A 431 -21.31 -71.46 7.37
C GLU A 431 -21.03 -70.36 6.34
N VAL A 432 -21.93 -69.38 6.18
CA VAL A 432 -21.72 -68.22 5.28
C VAL A 432 -20.53 -67.37 5.74
N GLN A 433 -20.39 -67.15 7.05
CA GLN A 433 -19.25 -66.42 7.61
C GLN A 433 -17.93 -67.17 7.37
N GLU A 434 -17.90 -68.48 7.62
CA GLU A 434 -16.71 -69.29 7.42
C GLU A 434 -16.31 -69.34 5.93
N PHE A 435 -17.28 -69.43 5.02
CA PHE A 435 -17.04 -69.27 3.58
C PHE A 435 -16.31 -67.96 3.28
N TRP A 436 -16.82 -66.82 3.76
CA TRP A 436 -16.21 -65.52 3.49
C TRP A 436 -14.85 -65.33 4.18
N ARG A 437 -14.61 -65.94 5.35
CA ARG A 437 -13.26 -65.97 5.97
C ARG A 437 -12.26 -66.66 5.03
N GLU A 438 -12.61 -67.82 4.48
CA GLU A 438 -11.74 -68.53 3.54
C GLU A 438 -11.52 -67.76 2.24
N VAL A 439 -12.58 -67.16 1.67
CA VAL A 439 -12.46 -66.31 0.47
C VAL A 439 -11.51 -65.13 0.71
N LEU A 440 -11.67 -64.42 1.84
CA LEU A 440 -10.86 -63.24 2.15
C LEU A 440 -9.39 -63.57 2.46
N ASN A 441 -9.13 -64.74 3.05
CA ASN A 441 -7.78 -65.25 3.33
C ASN A 441 -7.09 -65.84 2.08
N ASN A 442 -7.86 -66.29 1.09
CA ASN A 442 -7.35 -66.86 -0.15
C ASN A 442 -7.29 -65.83 -1.30
N ASP A 443 -7.01 -64.56 -1.00
CA ASP A 443 -6.93 -63.46 -1.97
C ASP A 443 -8.14 -63.36 -2.92
N LEU A 444 -9.36 -63.61 -2.41
CA LEU A 444 -10.61 -63.60 -3.18
C LEU A 444 -10.66 -64.66 -4.30
N LYS A 445 -9.88 -65.73 -4.22
CA LYS A 445 -9.85 -66.81 -5.22
C LYS A 445 -10.65 -68.01 -4.77
N TYR A 446 -11.35 -68.62 -5.74
CA TYR A 446 -12.13 -69.84 -5.57
C TYR A 446 -12.03 -70.72 -6.81
N GLU A 447 -12.24 -72.02 -6.68
CA GLU A 447 -12.22 -72.96 -7.79
C GLU A 447 -13.62 -73.45 -8.13
N VAL A 448 -13.94 -73.47 -9.41
CA VAL A 448 -15.15 -74.14 -9.90
C VAL A 448 -14.76 -75.51 -10.44
N PRO A 449 -15.39 -76.59 -9.97
CA PRO A 449 -15.12 -77.94 -10.46
C PRO A 449 -15.14 -78.00 -12.00
N TYR A 450 -14.09 -78.58 -12.59
CA TYR A 450 -13.90 -78.72 -14.05
C TYR A 450 -13.77 -77.42 -14.87
N ARG A 451 -13.71 -76.25 -14.23
CA ARG A 451 -13.56 -74.93 -14.89
C ARG A 451 -12.37 -74.09 -14.40
N GLY A 452 -11.63 -74.56 -13.39
CA GLY A 452 -10.42 -73.92 -12.88
C GLY A 452 -10.68 -72.77 -11.89
N GLY A 453 -9.61 -72.09 -11.49
CA GLY A 453 -9.64 -70.96 -10.54
C GLY A 453 -10.33 -69.72 -11.11
N LYS A 454 -11.07 -69.02 -10.26
CA LYS A 454 -11.78 -67.76 -10.50
C LYS A 454 -11.52 -66.79 -9.36
N GLU A 455 -11.73 -65.51 -9.62
CA GLU A 455 -11.65 -64.44 -8.62
C GLU A 455 -13.04 -63.88 -8.32
N VAL A 456 -13.29 -63.51 -7.07
CA VAL A 456 -14.52 -62.83 -6.65
C VAL A 456 -14.46 -61.37 -7.05
N VAL A 457 -15.08 -61.04 -8.19
CA VAL A 457 -15.16 -59.67 -8.73
C VAL A 457 -16.41 -58.91 -8.28
N SER A 458 -17.34 -59.58 -7.59
CA SER A 458 -18.66 -59.03 -7.18
C SER A 458 -18.63 -58.20 -5.90
N LEU A 459 -17.50 -58.20 -5.17
CA LEU A 459 -17.31 -57.42 -3.96
C LEU A 459 -16.67 -56.07 -4.26
N SER A 460 -17.37 -54.99 -3.90
CA SER A 460 -16.77 -53.65 -3.89
C SER A 460 -15.69 -53.54 -2.81
N SER A 461 -14.80 -52.54 -2.94
CA SER A 461 -13.79 -52.24 -1.91
C SER A 461 -14.41 -52.03 -0.53
N MET A 462 -15.62 -51.46 -0.49
CA MET A 462 -16.35 -51.23 0.76
C MET A 462 -16.90 -52.53 1.34
N GLU A 463 -17.44 -53.42 0.52
CA GLU A 463 -17.94 -54.72 0.97
C GLU A 463 -16.81 -55.60 1.51
N LYS A 464 -15.62 -55.53 0.88
CA LYS A 464 -14.41 -56.19 1.42
C LYS A 464 -14.04 -55.65 2.79
N HIS A 465 -14.09 -54.32 2.97
CA HIS A 465 -13.81 -53.69 4.25
C HIS A 465 -14.85 -54.09 5.31
N ILE A 466 -16.14 -54.03 5.01
CA ILE A 466 -17.23 -54.44 5.91
C ILE A 466 -17.07 -55.90 6.33
N PHE A 467 -16.84 -56.80 5.37
CA PHE A 467 -16.73 -58.24 5.67
C PHE A 467 -15.49 -58.51 6.52
N ARG A 468 -14.37 -57.84 6.23
CA ARG A 468 -13.16 -57.97 7.05
C ARG A 468 -13.39 -57.47 8.48
N SER A 469 -13.94 -56.26 8.64
CA SER A 469 -14.22 -55.68 9.95
C SER A 469 -15.21 -56.52 10.76
N TYR A 470 -16.20 -57.15 10.12
CA TYR A 470 -17.14 -58.04 10.80
C TYR A 470 -16.52 -59.37 11.20
N LEU A 471 -15.82 -60.05 10.28
CA LEU A 471 -15.35 -61.43 10.48
C LEU A 471 -14.07 -61.52 11.33
N PHE A 472 -13.19 -60.54 11.21
CA PHE A 472 -11.88 -60.55 11.89
C PHE A 472 -11.82 -59.59 13.08
N ASP A 473 -12.49 -58.44 13.01
CA ASP A 473 -12.45 -57.43 14.09
C ASP A 473 -13.71 -57.45 14.97
N ASN A 474 -14.68 -58.34 14.70
CA ASN A 474 -15.97 -58.46 15.40
C ASN A 474 -16.79 -57.15 15.44
N LYS A 475 -16.63 -56.28 14.43
CA LYS A 475 -17.33 -54.98 14.37
C LYS A 475 -18.64 -55.07 13.61
N ASN A 476 -19.74 -54.57 14.18
CA ASN A 476 -21.02 -54.47 13.48
C ASN A 476 -21.10 -53.22 12.56
N MET A 477 -22.12 -53.13 11.71
CA MET A 477 -22.31 -51.99 10.79
C MET A 477 -22.34 -50.63 11.49
N ASN A 478 -22.93 -50.56 12.69
CA ASN A 478 -23.03 -49.32 13.45
C ASN A 478 -21.67 -48.89 13.99
N GLU A 479 -20.81 -49.83 14.38
CA GLU A 479 -19.44 -49.57 14.82
C GLU A 479 -18.56 -49.11 13.65
N ILE A 480 -18.64 -49.76 12.50
CA ILE A 480 -17.92 -49.36 11.28
C ILE A 480 -18.35 -47.95 10.85
N SER A 481 -19.65 -47.68 10.87
CA SER A 481 -20.20 -46.35 10.58
C SER A 481 -19.73 -45.30 11.58
N ARG A 482 -19.73 -45.62 12.89
CA ARG A 482 -19.21 -44.71 13.93
C ARG A 482 -17.73 -44.40 13.76
N GLU A 483 -16.92 -45.40 13.41
CA GLU A 483 -15.47 -45.23 13.19
C GLU A 483 -15.20 -44.27 12.01
N LEU A 484 -15.84 -44.49 10.87
CA LEU A 484 -15.69 -43.62 9.69
C LEU A 484 -16.19 -42.19 9.94
N ASN A 485 -17.30 -42.03 10.68
CA ASN A 485 -17.77 -40.70 11.08
C ASN A 485 -16.81 -40.05 12.08
N SER A 486 -16.23 -40.81 13.01
CA SER A 486 -15.27 -40.29 14.00
C SER A 486 -13.97 -39.83 13.33
N GLU A 487 -13.45 -40.62 12.37
CA GLU A 487 -12.27 -40.27 11.55
C GLU A 487 -12.55 -39.00 10.73
N LYS A 488 -13.72 -38.92 10.09
CA LYS A 488 -14.15 -37.73 9.37
C LYS A 488 -14.21 -36.50 10.28
N GLU A 489 -14.87 -36.61 11.43
CA GLU A 489 -15.00 -35.52 12.40
C GLU A 489 -13.63 -35.07 12.95
N GLU A 490 -12.66 -35.98 13.06
CA GLU A 490 -11.31 -35.65 13.49
C GLU A 490 -10.56 -34.81 12.44
N ILE A 491 -10.66 -35.18 11.16
CA ILE A 491 -10.07 -34.43 10.05
C ILE A 491 -10.77 -33.07 9.88
N GLU A 492 -12.09 -33.01 10.03
CA GLU A 492 -12.84 -31.74 10.02
C GLU A 492 -12.39 -30.83 11.17
N ARG A 493 -12.24 -31.37 12.39
CA ARG A 493 -11.69 -30.61 13.53
C ARG A 493 -10.26 -30.13 13.30
N GLU A 494 -9.44 -30.89 12.58
CA GLU A 494 -8.10 -30.46 12.19
C GLU A 494 -8.15 -29.28 11.21
N ASN A 495 -9.01 -29.35 10.19
CA ASN A 495 -9.23 -28.24 9.25
C ASN A 495 -9.70 -26.97 9.97
N ASP A 496 -10.67 -27.07 10.87
CA ASP A 496 -11.16 -25.94 11.66
C ASP A 496 -10.02 -25.31 12.50
N ARG A 497 -9.16 -26.13 13.10
CA ARG A 497 -7.98 -25.66 13.85
C ARG A 497 -6.96 -24.95 12.95
N LEU A 498 -6.69 -25.49 11.76
CA LEU A 498 -5.78 -24.87 10.79
C LEU A 498 -6.32 -23.52 10.31
N GLN A 499 -7.63 -23.46 10.03
CA GLN A 499 -8.30 -22.23 9.63
C GLN A 499 -8.28 -21.18 10.76
N TYR A 500 -8.62 -21.57 11.98
CA TYR A 500 -8.58 -20.69 13.14
C TYR A 500 -7.16 -20.17 13.40
N SER A 501 -6.16 -21.07 13.50
CA SER A 501 -4.77 -20.67 13.77
C SER A 501 -4.21 -19.74 12.69
N THR A 502 -4.50 -20.00 11.41
CA THR A 502 -4.06 -19.14 10.29
C THR A 502 -4.76 -17.77 10.32
N SER A 503 -6.03 -17.71 10.70
CA SER A 503 -6.77 -16.45 10.82
C SER A 503 -6.14 -15.50 11.86
N GLN A 504 -5.63 -16.05 12.97
CA GLN A 504 -5.04 -15.29 14.08
C GLN A 504 -3.62 -14.77 13.79
N LEU A 505 -2.95 -15.24 12.74
CA LEU A 505 -1.59 -14.80 12.42
C LEU A 505 -1.55 -13.31 12.12
N GLN A 506 -0.67 -12.57 12.81
CA GLN A 506 -0.33 -11.21 12.40
C GLN A 506 0.64 -11.26 11.20
N ILE A 507 0.85 -10.13 10.54
CA ILE A 507 1.76 -10.04 9.37
C ILE A 507 3.16 -10.55 9.73
N LYS A 508 3.66 -10.17 10.91
CA LYS A 508 4.96 -10.59 11.44
C LYS A 508 5.07 -12.12 11.59
N ASP A 509 4.02 -12.74 12.11
CA ASP A 509 3.99 -14.18 12.41
C ASP A 509 3.86 -14.99 11.11
N MET A 510 3.10 -14.46 10.15
CA MET A 510 2.93 -15.05 8.83
C MET A 510 4.27 -15.15 8.08
N LEU A 511 5.11 -14.12 8.13
CA LEU A 511 6.41 -14.11 7.46
C LEU A 511 7.46 -15.05 8.07
N THR A 512 7.15 -15.59 9.26
CA THR A 512 7.96 -16.61 9.94
C THR A 512 7.33 -18.01 9.90
N ASN A 513 6.12 -18.13 9.36
CA ASN A 513 5.40 -19.39 9.27
C ASN A 513 5.98 -20.29 8.16
N ASP A 514 6.25 -21.55 8.46
CA ASP A 514 6.86 -22.50 7.52
C ASP A 514 6.01 -22.74 6.26
N THR A 515 4.69 -22.76 6.40
CA THR A 515 3.76 -22.90 5.28
C THR A 515 3.81 -21.68 4.38
N PHE A 516 3.83 -20.47 4.95
CA PHE A 516 4.03 -19.25 4.16
C PHE A 516 5.38 -19.25 3.43
N ILE A 517 6.45 -19.71 4.05
CA ILE A 517 7.77 -19.80 3.41
C ILE A 517 7.74 -20.80 2.23
N LYS A 518 7.07 -21.95 2.38
CA LYS A 518 6.87 -22.90 1.27
C LYS A 518 6.05 -22.30 0.14
N PHE A 519 4.96 -21.61 0.49
CA PHE A 519 4.08 -20.91 -0.45
C PHE A 519 4.83 -19.82 -1.22
N GLU A 520 5.61 -18.98 -0.52
CA GLU A 520 6.46 -17.95 -1.10
C GLU A 520 7.46 -18.56 -2.11
N ASN A 521 8.17 -19.62 -1.72
CA ASN A 521 9.12 -20.32 -2.60
C ASN A 521 8.46 -20.94 -3.84
N LYS A 522 7.20 -21.39 -3.74
CA LYS A 522 6.41 -21.89 -4.85
C LYS A 522 6.01 -20.73 -5.78
N LYS A 523 5.47 -19.65 -5.22
CA LYS A 523 5.02 -18.46 -5.95
C LYS A 523 6.15 -17.70 -6.62
N GLU A 524 7.37 -17.73 -6.08
CA GLU A 524 8.55 -17.16 -6.74
C GLU A 524 8.81 -17.77 -8.13
N LYS A 525 8.39 -19.02 -8.36
CA LYS A 525 8.63 -19.78 -9.61
C LYS A 525 7.49 -19.64 -10.64
N GLU A 526 6.34 -19.08 -10.28
CA GLU A 526 5.15 -18.95 -11.16
C GLU A 526 5.19 -17.69 -12.05
N SER A 527 4.40 -17.62 -13.13
CA SER A 527 4.30 -16.47 -14.06
C SER A 527 3.70 -15.21 -13.39
N SER A 528 3.97 -14.02 -13.93
CA SER A 528 3.77 -12.69 -13.29
C SER A 528 2.36 -12.08 -13.35
N ASP A 529 1.33 -12.78 -13.82
CA ASP A 529 0.01 -12.18 -14.01
C ASP A 529 -0.87 -12.18 -12.74
N ASP A 530 -0.44 -12.87 -11.68
CA ASP A 530 -1.09 -12.84 -10.38
C ASP A 530 -0.52 -11.71 -9.50
N LEU A 531 -1.38 -10.75 -9.13
CA LEU A 531 -1.05 -9.63 -8.26
C LEU A 531 -0.49 -10.09 -6.90
N VAL A 532 -1.01 -11.21 -6.36
CA VAL A 532 -0.54 -11.78 -5.10
C VAL A 532 0.89 -12.30 -5.26
N ALA A 533 1.16 -13.06 -6.31
CA ALA A 533 2.51 -13.53 -6.62
C ALA A 533 3.50 -12.37 -6.83
N GLU A 534 3.09 -11.28 -7.48
CA GLU A 534 3.95 -10.11 -7.70
C GLU A 534 4.34 -9.42 -6.39
N THR A 535 3.38 -9.27 -5.46
CA THR A 535 3.63 -8.65 -4.16
C THR A 535 4.52 -9.51 -3.27
N ILE A 536 4.28 -10.82 -3.22
CA ILE A 536 5.10 -11.77 -2.46
C ILE A 536 6.55 -11.77 -2.97
N LYS A 537 6.75 -11.86 -4.29
CA LYS A 537 8.09 -11.75 -4.91
C LYS A 537 8.79 -10.45 -4.55
N PHE A 538 8.05 -9.35 -4.51
CA PHE A 538 8.60 -8.06 -4.14
C PHE A 538 9.05 -8.02 -2.68
N ILE A 539 8.26 -8.54 -1.74
CA ILE A 539 8.66 -8.64 -0.33
C ILE A 539 9.88 -9.56 -0.18
N ALA A 540 9.85 -10.75 -0.80
CA ALA A 540 10.94 -11.73 -0.74
C ALA A 540 12.27 -11.17 -1.26
N LYS A 541 12.24 -10.44 -2.38
CA LYS A 541 13.42 -9.82 -2.98
C LYS A 541 14.03 -8.71 -2.10
N ASN A 542 13.20 -7.95 -1.39
CA ASN A 542 13.64 -6.82 -0.57
C ASN A 542 13.88 -7.26 0.88
N LYS A 543 15.08 -7.76 1.17
CA LYS A 543 15.45 -8.32 2.48
C LYS A 543 15.23 -7.35 3.65
N VAL A 544 15.53 -6.06 3.45
CA VAL A 544 15.30 -5.03 4.48
C VAL A 544 13.81 -4.88 4.76
N LEU A 545 12.98 -4.73 3.73
CA LEU A 545 11.52 -4.63 3.87
C LEU A 545 10.93 -5.88 4.55
N ARG A 546 11.39 -7.07 4.16
CA ARG A 546 11.00 -8.33 4.81
C ARG A 546 11.34 -8.33 6.30
N TYR A 547 12.55 -7.90 6.65
CA TYR A 547 12.98 -7.77 8.05
C TYR A 547 12.06 -6.80 8.82
N LEU A 548 11.72 -5.63 8.27
CA LEU A 548 10.83 -4.66 8.92
C LEU A 548 9.44 -5.24 9.21
N LEU A 549 8.88 -6.00 8.26
CA LEU A 549 7.59 -6.67 8.43
C LEU A 549 7.66 -7.81 9.46
N GLN A 550 8.74 -8.60 9.47
CA GLN A 550 8.98 -9.66 10.45
C GLN A 550 9.14 -9.13 11.88
N GLN A 551 9.62 -7.90 12.04
CA GLN A 551 9.71 -7.25 13.35
C GLN A 551 8.39 -6.57 13.79
N GLY A 552 7.33 -6.60 12.97
CA GLY A 552 6.07 -5.90 13.27
C GLY A 552 6.20 -4.37 13.26
N LEU A 553 7.19 -3.84 12.54
CA LEU A 553 7.42 -2.39 12.44
C LEU A 553 6.62 -1.71 11.33
N ILE A 554 6.11 -2.50 10.38
CA ILE A 554 5.21 -2.05 9.33
C ILE A 554 3.96 -2.93 9.40
N GLU A 555 2.84 -2.35 9.82
CA GLU A 555 1.54 -3.02 9.93
C GLU A 555 0.45 -2.14 9.29
N PHE A 556 -0.83 -2.41 9.54
CA PHE A 556 -1.95 -1.64 8.98
C PHE A 556 -1.94 -0.14 9.33
N ASP A 557 -1.17 0.26 10.35
CA ASP A 557 -0.97 1.64 10.78
C ASP A 557 0.15 2.36 10.03
N TYR A 558 0.77 1.73 9.01
CA TYR A 558 1.88 2.30 8.24
C TYR A 558 1.60 3.72 7.71
N THR A 559 0.33 4.04 7.46
CA THR A 559 -0.08 5.35 6.95
C THR A 559 0.25 6.47 7.92
N ASP A 560 0.18 6.22 9.22
CA ASP A 560 0.35 7.25 10.24
C ASP A 560 1.78 7.82 10.29
N TYR A 561 2.73 7.15 9.63
CA TYR A 561 4.15 7.51 9.61
C TYR A 561 4.64 8.07 8.25
N ILE A 562 3.74 8.22 7.26
CA ILE A 562 4.08 8.71 5.91
C ILE A 562 3.90 10.23 5.79
N SER A 563 3.08 10.84 6.65
CA SER A 563 2.74 12.27 6.63
C SER A 563 2.60 12.83 8.06
N PRO A 564 3.15 14.02 8.35
CA PRO A 564 3.11 14.65 9.68
C PRO A 564 1.71 15.11 10.09
N ASP A 565 0.84 15.39 9.12
CA ASP A 565 -0.59 15.44 9.37
C ASP A 565 -1.11 14.00 9.44
N PRO A 566 -1.43 13.47 10.64
CA PRO A 566 -1.95 12.13 10.77
C PRO A 566 -3.21 12.07 9.92
N TYR A 567 -3.20 11.18 8.92
CA TYR A 567 -4.38 10.91 8.14
C TYR A 567 -5.54 10.68 9.10
N ASN A 568 -6.62 11.46 8.95
CA ASN A 568 -7.79 11.24 9.78
C ASN A 568 -8.31 9.80 9.61
N LEU A 569 -8.05 9.17 8.45
CA LEU A 569 -8.54 7.84 8.05
C LEU A 569 -7.49 7.04 7.25
N THR A 570 -7.44 5.70 7.39
CA THR A 570 -6.66 4.76 6.56
C THR A 570 -7.26 4.62 5.14
N SER A 571 -6.65 3.82 4.24
CA SER A 571 -7.20 3.52 2.88
C SER A 571 -8.57 2.87 2.94
N ILE A 572 -8.76 1.97 3.90
CA ILE A 572 -10.02 1.27 4.11
C ILE A 572 -11.05 2.25 4.70
N GLU A 573 -10.66 3.02 5.72
CA GLU A 573 -11.54 3.98 6.40
C GLU A 573 -11.99 5.14 5.47
N GLU A 574 -11.10 5.67 4.63
CA GLU A 574 -11.44 6.73 3.69
C GLU A 574 -12.39 6.24 2.59
N ASN A 575 -12.13 5.04 2.04
CA ASN A 575 -13.04 4.41 1.08
C ASN A 575 -14.40 4.13 1.72
N PHE A 576 -14.41 3.69 2.97
CA PHE A 576 -15.63 3.50 3.73
C PHE A 576 -16.41 4.82 3.87
N VAL A 577 -15.77 5.89 4.32
CA VAL A 577 -16.41 7.22 4.38
C VAL A 577 -16.94 7.61 3.00
N ARG A 578 -16.14 7.50 1.93
CA ARG A 578 -16.60 7.78 0.56
C ARG A 578 -17.82 6.96 0.16
N PHE A 579 -17.93 5.69 0.55
CA PHE A 579 -19.12 4.87 0.29
C PHE A 579 -20.34 5.40 1.04
N VAL A 580 -20.17 5.74 2.32
CA VAL A 580 -21.23 6.30 3.16
C VAL A 580 -21.73 7.63 2.60
N ILE A 581 -20.84 8.57 2.30
CA ILE A 581 -21.17 9.90 1.76
C ILE A 581 -21.88 9.77 0.41
N ASN A 582 -21.42 8.87 -0.46
CA ASN A 582 -22.02 8.65 -1.79
C ASN A 582 -23.21 7.70 -1.80
N ARG A 583 -23.72 7.29 -0.62
CA ARG A 583 -24.86 6.36 -0.49
C ARG A 583 -24.67 5.04 -1.26
N LYS A 584 -23.42 4.58 -1.34
CA LYS A 584 -23.09 3.28 -1.95
C LYS A 584 -23.34 2.17 -0.95
N SER A 585 -24.05 1.13 -1.38
CA SER A 585 -24.28 -0.06 -0.57
C SER A 585 -23.00 -0.89 -0.48
N ILE A 586 -22.54 -1.16 0.74
CA ILE A 586 -21.46 -2.11 1.02
C ILE A 586 -22.09 -3.51 1.13
N SER A 587 -21.66 -4.44 0.28
CA SER A 587 -22.21 -5.81 0.23
C SER A 587 -21.53 -6.79 1.18
N ILE A 588 -20.33 -6.48 1.65
CA ILE A 588 -19.54 -7.34 2.53
C ILE A 588 -20.06 -7.21 3.95
N SER A 589 -20.49 -8.31 4.56
CA SER A 589 -21.05 -8.36 5.92
C SER A 589 -20.00 -8.29 7.04
N ASN A 590 -18.71 -8.38 6.70
CA ASN A 590 -17.59 -8.30 7.65
C ASN A 590 -16.62 -7.15 7.32
N TYR A 591 -17.12 -5.97 6.92
CA TYR A 591 -16.26 -4.83 6.59
C TYR A 591 -15.68 -4.19 7.85
N ARG A 592 -14.42 -4.49 8.18
CA ARG A 592 -13.77 -4.09 9.43
C ARG A 592 -13.10 -2.72 9.38
N LEU A 593 -13.16 -2.00 10.51
CA LEU A 593 -12.59 -0.67 10.71
C LEU A 593 -11.79 -0.64 12.02
N ALA A 594 -10.51 -0.29 11.93
CA ALA A 594 -9.64 -0.24 13.10
C ALA A 594 -9.95 0.98 14.01
N ARG A 595 -10.28 2.15 13.44
CA ARG A 595 -10.45 3.41 14.19
C ARG A 595 -11.85 4.00 14.00
N VAL A 596 -12.85 3.28 14.49
CA VAL A 596 -14.29 3.59 14.32
C VAL A 596 -14.66 5.02 14.74
N GLU A 597 -14.14 5.50 15.89
CA GLU A 597 -14.43 6.85 16.39
C GLU A 597 -14.03 7.95 15.39
N ARG A 598 -12.88 7.79 14.73
CA ARG A 598 -12.40 8.75 13.72
C ARG A 598 -13.28 8.72 12.48
N VAL A 599 -13.66 7.53 12.01
CA VAL A 599 -14.57 7.34 10.87
C VAL A 599 -15.91 8.04 11.13
N ILE A 600 -16.50 7.83 12.30
CA ILE A 600 -17.77 8.44 12.69
C ILE A 600 -17.66 9.96 12.77
N ARG A 601 -16.58 10.48 13.35
CA ARG A 601 -16.31 11.92 13.40
C ARG A 601 -16.25 12.52 11.99
N GLU A 602 -15.53 11.90 11.05
CA GLU A 602 -15.44 12.39 9.67
C GLU A 602 -16.80 12.32 8.94
N ILE A 603 -17.57 11.23 9.13
CA ILE A 603 -18.93 11.15 8.57
C ILE A 603 -19.80 12.30 9.10
N ASN A 604 -19.79 12.54 10.41
CA ASN A 604 -20.58 13.59 11.04
C ASN A 604 -20.15 15.00 10.62
N ASN A 605 -18.86 15.25 10.43
CA ASN A 605 -18.35 16.53 9.92
C ASN A 605 -18.85 16.83 8.50
N LEU A 606 -19.02 15.78 7.68
CA LEU A 606 -19.47 15.92 6.30
C LEU A 606 -21.01 15.95 6.17
N ASP A 607 -21.74 15.24 7.05
CA ASP A 607 -23.21 15.29 7.20
C ASP A 607 -23.64 14.51 8.44
N SER A 608 -24.33 15.17 9.37
CA SER A 608 -24.80 14.60 10.63
C SER A 608 -26.17 13.89 10.55
N SER A 609 -26.75 13.73 9.35
CA SER A 609 -28.08 13.13 9.19
C SER A 609 -28.09 11.62 9.48
N SER A 610 -29.08 11.19 10.28
CA SER A 610 -29.22 9.80 10.72
C SER A 610 -29.45 8.80 9.61
N HIS A 611 -30.11 9.22 8.53
CA HIS A 611 -30.40 8.39 7.36
C HIS A 611 -29.13 7.95 6.62
N ARG A 612 -28.00 8.65 6.81
CA ARG A 612 -26.72 8.32 6.15
C ARG A 612 -26.06 7.09 6.76
N TYR A 613 -26.29 6.81 8.05
CA TYR A 613 -25.77 5.61 8.69
C TYR A 613 -26.37 4.30 8.14
N LYS A 614 -27.43 4.35 7.31
CA LYS A 614 -27.88 3.20 6.50
C LYS A 614 -26.76 2.64 5.62
N TYR A 615 -25.86 3.49 5.16
CA TYR A 615 -24.75 3.11 4.28
C TYR A 615 -23.46 2.81 5.05
N ALA A 616 -23.41 3.07 6.36
CA ALA A 616 -22.26 2.82 7.24
C ALA A 616 -22.22 1.35 7.70
N TYR A 617 -22.30 0.43 6.74
CA TYR A 617 -22.44 -1.01 6.96
C TYR A 617 -21.10 -1.65 7.35
N SER A 618 -20.71 -1.48 8.62
CA SER A 618 -19.55 -2.12 9.24
C SER A 618 -19.94 -2.69 10.62
N PRO A 619 -19.55 -3.94 10.94
CA PRO A 619 -19.81 -4.52 12.26
C PRO A 619 -19.25 -3.68 13.42
N ASP A 620 -18.10 -3.03 13.21
CA ASP A 620 -17.43 -2.25 14.26
C ASP A 620 -18.17 -0.93 14.55
N ILE A 621 -18.83 -0.35 13.54
CA ILE A 621 -19.75 0.79 13.73
C ILE A 621 -21.03 0.36 14.45
N LEU A 622 -21.59 -0.79 14.09
CA LEU A 622 -22.77 -1.32 14.80
C LEU A 622 -22.46 -1.53 16.28
N LYS A 623 -21.31 -2.17 16.58
CA LYS A 623 -20.80 -2.33 17.93
C LYS A 623 -20.67 -0.98 18.65
N TYR A 624 -19.96 -0.03 18.03
CA TYR A 624 -19.71 1.28 18.63
C TYR A 624 -21.01 2.01 19.01
N PHE A 625 -22.02 1.99 18.14
CA PHE A 625 -23.31 2.60 18.45
C PHE A 625 -24.12 1.82 19.48
N ALA A 626 -24.03 0.50 19.49
CA ALA A 626 -24.72 -0.30 20.49
C ALA A 626 -24.21 0.03 21.91
N GLU A 627 -22.89 0.21 22.07
CA GLU A 627 -22.25 0.57 23.35
C GLU A 627 -22.60 1.97 23.86
N LYS A 628 -23.21 2.83 23.03
CA LYS A 628 -23.58 4.22 23.37
C LYS A 628 -25.10 4.40 23.33
N GLU A 629 -25.75 4.52 24.47
CA GLU A 629 -27.23 4.66 24.58
C GLU A 629 -27.84 5.76 23.69
N ILE A 630 -27.09 6.85 23.46
CA ILE A 630 -27.54 8.01 22.67
C ILE A 630 -27.75 7.66 21.18
N HIS A 631 -27.29 6.50 20.71
CA HIS A 631 -27.20 6.15 19.29
C HIS A 631 -28.11 5.00 18.84
N ILE A 632 -29.11 4.62 19.63
CA ILE A 632 -30.08 3.54 19.32
C ILE A 632 -30.73 3.67 17.93
N ASN A 633 -30.98 4.90 17.46
CA ASN A 633 -31.54 5.11 16.12
C ASN A 633 -30.60 4.63 15.01
N TYR A 634 -29.28 4.79 15.17
CA TYR A 634 -28.29 4.31 14.18
C TYR A 634 -28.19 2.78 14.20
N VAL A 635 -28.28 2.17 15.39
CA VAL A 635 -28.34 0.71 15.56
C VAL A 635 -29.54 0.13 14.79
N ASN A 636 -30.73 0.73 14.95
CA ASN A 636 -31.93 0.27 14.25
C ASN A 636 -31.78 0.34 12.72
N VAL A 637 -31.22 1.42 12.19
CA VAL A 637 -31.01 1.63 10.75
C VAL A 637 -30.02 0.62 10.16
N LEU A 638 -28.96 0.26 10.91
CA LEU A 638 -27.99 -0.74 10.48
C LEU A 638 -28.56 -2.16 10.51
N ILE A 639 -29.38 -2.50 11.53
CA ILE A 639 -30.09 -3.78 11.60
C ILE A 639 -31.12 -3.89 10.47
N GLU A 640 -31.87 -2.82 10.19
CA GLU A 640 -32.79 -2.78 9.06
C GLU A 640 -32.05 -2.99 7.72
N SER A 641 -30.87 -2.40 7.57
CA SER A 641 -30.02 -2.63 6.39
C SER A 641 -29.55 -4.07 6.27
N ALA A 642 -29.24 -4.73 7.39
CA ALA A 642 -28.85 -6.14 7.40
C ALA A 642 -30.03 -7.06 7.05
N LYS A 643 -31.23 -6.72 7.54
CA LYS A 643 -32.48 -7.40 7.21
C LYS A 643 -32.82 -7.27 5.72
N ASP A 644 -32.76 -6.07 5.16
CA ASP A 644 -32.99 -5.80 3.73
C ASP A 644 -32.05 -6.65 2.85
N LYS A 645 -30.79 -6.80 3.27
CA LYS A 645 -29.77 -7.60 2.57
C LYS A 645 -29.85 -9.11 2.87
N LYS A 646 -30.65 -9.52 3.86
CA LYS A 646 -30.73 -10.89 4.38
C LYS A 646 -29.37 -11.45 4.83
N GLN A 647 -28.58 -10.63 5.55
CA GLN A 647 -27.21 -10.95 6.00
C GLN A 647 -27.15 -11.05 7.53
N PRO A 648 -27.58 -12.19 8.13
CA PRO A 648 -27.56 -12.35 9.58
C PRO A 648 -26.14 -12.38 10.17
N GLU A 649 -25.14 -12.75 9.37
CA GLU A 649 -23.73 -12.80 9.76
C GLU A 649 -23.14 -11.42 10.07
N PHE A 650 -23.69 -10.32 9.54
CA PHE A 650 -23.25 -8.96 9.86
C PHE A 650 -23.41 -8.62 11.35
N ILE A 651 -24.55 -9.01 11.92
CA ILE A 651 -24.85 -8.80 13.34
C ILE A 651 -23.97 -9.72 14.18
N LEU A 652 -23.79 -10.97 13.77
CA LEU A 652 -22.91 -11.94 14.44
C LEU A 652 -21.45 -11.44 14.51
N ASN A 653 -20.92 -10.91 13.41
CA ASN A 653 -19.59 -10.30 13.35
C ASN A 653 -19.41 -9.15 14.35
N SER A 654 -20.50 -8.41 14.66
CA SER A 654 -20.47 -7.32 15.64
C SER A 654 -20.46 -7.88 17.06
N ILE A 655 -21.22 -8.96 17.28
CA ILE A 655 -21.33 -9.69 18.54
C ILE A 655 -19.99 -10.31 18.97
N GLU A 656 -19.28 -10.96 18.06
CA GLU A 656 -17.97 -11.60 18.33
C GLU A 656 -16.92 -10.62 18.88
N SER A 657 -17.04 -9.36 18.48
CA SER A 657 -16.11 -8.31 18.90
C SER A 657 -16.50 -7.64 20.22
N LEU A 658 -17.68 -7.91 20.79
CA LEU A 658 -18.10 -7.43 22.11
C LEU A 658 -17.50 -8.33 23.18
N SER A 659 -16.27 -8.03 23.60
CA SER A 659 -15.45 -8.88 24.48
C SER A 659 -15.96 -9.02 25.93
N ASP A 660 -17.02 -8.33 26.33
CA ASP A 660 -17.61 -8.47 27.67
C ASP A 660 -19.13 -8.17 27.63
N PHE A 661 -19.87 -8.76 28.57
CA PHE A 661 -21.31 -8.57 28.79
C PHE A 661 -21.60 -7.12 29.18
N ASN A 662 -21.61 -6.24 28.19
CA ASN A 662 -21.71 -4.80 28.36
C ASN A 662 -23.10 -4.29 27.93
N LEU A 663 -23.35 -3.01 28.25
CA LEU A 663 -24.56 -2.27 27.87
C LEU A 663 -24.89 -2.40 26.37
N GLY A 664 -23.87 -2.49 25.51
CA GLY A 664 -24.01 -2.65 24.07
C GLY A 664 -24.72 -3.93 23.65
N MET A 665 -24.48 -5.02 24.36
CA MET A 665 -25.12 -6.31 24.07
C MET A 665 -26.62 -6.30 24.35
N SER A 666 -27.02 -5.77 25.52
CA SER A 666 -28.43 -5.59 25.86
C SER A 666 -29.15 -4.70 24.85
N ASN A 667 -28.50 -3.60 24.44
CA ASN A 667 -29.05 -2.68 23.43
C ASN A 667 -29.23 -3.37 22.07
N LEU A 668 -28.22 -4.14 21.62
CA LEU A 668 -28.27 -4.86 20.36
C LEU A 668 -29.42 -5.88 20.35
N ILE A 669 -29.56 -6.70 21.40
CA ILE A 669 -30.64 -7.69 21.53
C ILE A 669 -32.02 -7.03 21.49
N LYS A 670 -32.22 -5.94 22.25
CA LYS A 670 -33.46 -5.16 22.23
C LYS A 670 -33.77 -4.62 20.84
N CYS A 671 -32.77 -4.09 20.14
CA CYS A 671 -32.93 -3.57 18.78
C CYS A 671 -33.23 -4.68 17.76
N ILE A 672 -32.58 -5.85 17.86
CA ILE A 672 -32.87 -7.02 17.02
C ILE A 672 -34.33 -7.43 17.17
N SER A 673 -34.78 -7.67 18.41
CA SER A 673 -36.15 -8.08 18.70
C SER A 673 -37.20 -7.08 18.21
N LYS A 674 -36.84 -5.79 18.13
CA LYS A 674 -37.70 -4.72 17.61
C LYS A 674 -37.73 -4.63 16.09
N VAL A 675 -36.58 -4.69 15.42
CA VAL A 675 -36.43 -4.37 13.98
C VAL A 675 -36.46 -5.62 13.10
N TRP A 676 -35.80 -6.68 13.56
CA TRP A 676 -35.66 -7.96 12.86
C TRP A 676 -36.21 -9.09 13.73
N ILE A 677 -37.54 -9.11 13.87
CA ILE A 677 -38.30 -9.98 14.78
C ILE A 677 -37.98 -11.48 14.58
N ASP A 678 -37.70 -11.90 13.35
CA ASP A 678 -37.40 -13.28 12.94
C ASP A 678 -35.89 -13.53 12.72
N TYR A 679 -35.01 -12.68 13.26
CA TYR A 679 -33.56 -12.75 13.05
C TYR A 679 -32.96 -14.12 13.39
N TYR A 680 -33.28 -14.70 14.56
CA TYR A 680 -32.66 -15.94 15.00
C TYR A 680 -33.05 -17.11 14.11
N ALA A 681 -34.31 -17.21 13.69
CA ALA A 681 -34.75 -18.21 12.73
C ALA A 681 -33.98 -18.09 11.39
N VAL A 682 -33.85 -16.87 10.87
CA VAL A 682 -33.09 -16.62 9.63
C VAL A 682 -31.60 -16.92 9.79
N ALA A 683 -31.02 -16.60 10.95
CA ALA A 683 -29.62 -16.89 11.27
C ALA A 683 -29.38 -18.41 11.33
N PHE A 684 -30.22 -19.16 12.04
CA PHE A 684 -30.12 -20.61 12.11
C PHE A 684 -30.47 -21.31 10.80
N GLU A 685 -31.23 -20.69 9.89
CA GLU A 685 -31.43 -21.22 8.54
C GLU A 685 -30.20 -21.02 7.64
N LYS A 686 -29.58 -19.82 7.69
CA LYS A 686 -28.54 -19.42 6.74
C LYS A 686 -27.10 -19.68 7.16
N LEU A 687 -26.81 -19.64 8.46
CA LEU A 687 -25.44 -19.77 8.95
C LEU A 687 -24.93 -21.22 8.79
N ASN A 688 -23.62 -21.37 8.61
CA ASN A 688 -22.98 -22.69 8.61
C ASN A 688 -22.93 -23.26 10.04
N SER A 689 -22.54 -24.54 10.18
CA SER A 689 -22.57 -25.23 11.48
C SER A 689 -21.70 -24.57 12.55
N GLU A 690 -20.52 -24.07 12.18
CA GLU A 690 -19.59 -23.41 13.12
C GLU A 690 -20.20 -22.11 13.67
N ARG A 691 -20.68 -21.24 12.77
CA ARG A 691 -21.32 -19.96 13.12
C ARG A 691 -22.61 -20.15 13.93
N LYS A 692 -23.37 -21.23 13.68
CA LYS A 692 -24.52 -21.59 14.53
C LYS A 692 -24.09 -21.94 15.94
N ASN A 693 -22.99 -22.70 16.11
CA ASN A 693 -22.46 -23.02 17.43
C ASN A 693 -21.97 -21.76 18.15
N GLU A 694 -21.28 -20.86 17.44
CA GLU A 694 -20.85 -19.56 17.99
C GLU A 694 -22.03 -18.72 18.48
N LEU A 695 -23.06 -18.56 17.63
CA LEU A 695 -24.28 -17.87 17.99
C LEU A 695 -25.00 -18.56 19.17
N SER A 696 -25.05 -19.89 19.19
CA SER A 696 -25.67 -20.66 20.28
C SER A 696 -24.96 -20.42 21.61
N ARG A 697 -23.63 -20.60 21.66
CA ARG A 697 -22.81 -20.33 22.83
C ARG A 697 -22.97 -18.90 23.32
N PHE A 698 -23.03 -17.96 22.38
CA PHE A 698 -23.24 -16.56 22.67
C PHE A 698 -24.58 -16.30 23.38
N LEU A 699 -25.69 -16.74 22.76
CA LEU A 699 -27.04 -16.55 23.27
C LEU A 699 -27.24 -17.20 24.64
N LEU A 700 -26.73 -18.42 24.79
CA LEU A 700 -26.78 -19.17 26.04
C LEU A 700 -25.98 -18.51 27.16
N SER A 701 -24.80 -17.99 26.84
CA SER A 701 -24.00 -17.24 27.80
C SER A 701 -24.72 -15.97 28.25
N TYR A 702 -25.45 -15.28 27.36
CA TYR A 702 -26.28 -14.12 27.72
C TYR A 702 -27.46 -14.48 28.62
N LEU A 703 -28.22 -15.52 28.28
CA LEU A 703 -29.34 -15.98 29.11
C LEU A 703 -28.86 -16.38 30.51
N SER A 704 -27.72 -17.09 30.61
CA SER A 704 -27.21 -17.57 31.90
C SER A 704 -26.76 -16.49 32.88
N LYS A 705 -26.35 -15.31 32.37
CA LYS A 705 -25.78 -14.23 33.18
C LYS A 705 -26.79 -13.14 33.55
N ASN A 706 -27.86 -12.97 32.78
CA ASN A 706 -28.75 -11.81 32.89
C ASN A 706 -30.16 -12.13 33.40
N GLY A 707 -30.44 -13.35 33.88
CA GLY A 707 -31.67 -13.73 34.60
C GLY A 707 -32.91 -12.93 34.20
N ASP A 708 -33.40 -12.09 35.12
CA ASP A 708 -34.59 -11.23 34.98
C ASP A 708 -34.56 -10.21 33.82
N HIS A 709 -33.39 -9.85 33.29
CA HIS A 709 -33.23 -8.88 32.19
C HIS A 709 -33.07 -9.53 30.81
N SER A 710 -33.21 -10.86 30.73
CA SER A 710 -33.07 -11.63 29.48
C SER A 710 -34.38 -12.26 28.97
N GLU A 711 -35.51 -11.91 29.59
CA GLU A 711 -36.86 -12.43 29.27
C GLU A 711 -37.25 -12.19 27.80
N ASP A 712 -37.00 -10.97 27.29
CA ASP A 712 -37.30 -10.62 25.89
C ASP A 712 -36.56 -11.53 24.89
N LEU A 713 -35.31 -11.90 25.21
CA LEU A 713 -34.53 -12.80 24.38
C LEU A 713 -35.06 -14.23 24.47
N PHE A 714 -35.30 -14.72 25.68
CA PHE A 714 -35.82 -16.06 25.91
C PHE A 714 -37.14 -16.29 25.16
N ASN A 715 -38.07 -15.33 25.26
CA ASN A 715 -39.34 -15.35 24.55
C ASN A 715 -39.17 -15.30 23.02
N ALA A 716 -38.21 -14.52 22.51
CA ALA A 716 -37.90 -14.47 21.08
C ALA A 716 -37.39 -15.81 20.57
N LEU A 717 -36.51 -16.48 21.32
CA LEU A 717 -35.96 -17.81 20.98
C LEU A 717 -37.03 -18.91 21.05
N LYS A 718 -37.90 -18.91 22.08
CA LYS A 718 -39.05 -19.81 22.22
C LYS A 718 -40.00 -19.65 21.03
N LYS A 719 -40.38 -18.41 20.69
CA LYS A 719 -41.28 -18.12 19.56
C LYS A 719 -40.70 -18.52 18.21
N GLN A 720 -39.38 -18.44 18.05
CA GLN A 720 -38.67 -18.82 16.83
C GLN A 720 -38.22 -20.28 16.81
N LYS A 721 -38.61 -21.09 17.82
CA LYS A 721 -38.30 -22.51 17.93
C LYS A 721 -36.80 -22.83 17.94
N ILE A 722 -35.96 -21.91 18.43
CA ILE A 722 -34.50 -22.11 18.46
C ILE A 722 -34.10 -23.19 19.46
N PHE A 723 -34.87 -23.38 20.54
CA PHE A 723 -34.66 -24.49 21.48
C PHE A 723 -34.94 -25.88 20.87
N GLU A 724 -35.63 -25.96 19.71
CA GLU A 724 -35.86 -27.20 18.97
C GLU A 724 -34.73 -27.49 17.94
N ASP A 725 -33.75 -26.57 17.78
CA ASP A 725 -32.61 -26.77 16.88
C ASP A 725 -31.55 -27.69 17.52
N GLU A 726 -31.17 -28.76 16.82
CA GLU A 726 -30.26 -29.79 17.32
C GLU A 726 -28.88 -29.23 17.75
N LYS A 727 -28.40 -28.16 17.10
CA LYS A 727 -27.10 -27.56 17.44
C LYS A 727 -27.21 -26.67 18.66
N PHE A 728 -28.28 -25.89 18.76
CA PHE A 728 -28.56 -25.07 19.95
C PHE A 728 -28.75 -25.95 21.19
N GLU A 729 -29.51 -27.05 21.05
CA GLU A 729 -29.73 -28.03 22.12
C GLU A 729 -28.41 -28.66 22.60
N LYS A 730 -27.52 -29.04 21.67
CA LYS A 730 -26.19 -29.58 22.00
C LYS A 730 -25.35 -28.59 22.82
N GLU A 731 -25.31 -27.33 22.44
CA GLU A 731 -24.57 -26.31 23.20
C GLU A 731 -25.25 -25.99 24.55
N PHE A 732 -26.57 -26.11 24.63
CA PHE A 732 -27.34 -25.93 25.88
C PHE A 732 -27.03 -27.02 26.90
N LEU A 733 -26.93 -28.28 26.47
CA LEU A 733 -26.64 -29.43 27.34
C LEU A 733 -25.20 -29.46 27.89
N VAL A 734 -24.29 -28.68 27.31
CA VAL A 734 -22.87 -28.59 27.71
C VAL A 734 -22.63 -27.47 28.74
N LEU A 735 -23.65 -26.66 29.07
CA LEU A 735 -23.56 -25.63 30.11
C LEU A 735 -23.39 -26.26 31.50
N GLY A 736 -22.55 -25.67 32.34
CA GLY A 736 -22.42 -26.08 33.75
C GLY A 736 -23.73 -25.88 34.54
N GLU A 737 -23.95 -26.72 35.56
CA GLU A 737 -25.20 -26.78 36.34
C GLU A 737 -25.70 -25.40 36.78
N ASP A 738 -24.83 -24.54 37.31
CA ASP A 738 -25.20 -23.19 37.78
C ASP A 738 -25.80 -22.31 36.67
N LYS A 739 -25.27 -22.39 35.44
CA LYS A 739 -25.77 -21.63 34.28
C LYS A 739 -27.07 -22.20 33.75
N PHE A 740 -27.19 -23.52 33.77
CA PHE A 740 -28.39 -24.23 33.35
C PHE A 740 -29.57 -23.91 34.28
N THR A 741 -29.35 -23.91 35.60
CA THR A 741 -30.36 -23.53 36.60
C THR A 741 -30.86 -22.10 36.41
N ASN A 742 -29.97 -21.14 36.14
CA ASN A 742 -30.35 -19.74 35.87
C ASN A 742 -31.23 -19.57 34.61
N ILE A 743 -31.04 -20.41 33.60
CA ILE A 743 -31.88 -20.38 32.39
C ILE A 743 -33.23 -21.08 32.67
N LEU A 744 -33.23 -22.18 33.43
CA LEU A 744 -34.46 -22.88 33.81
C LEU A 744 -35.37 -22.06 34.72
N THR A 745 -34.82 -21.19 35.58
CA THR A 745 -35.67 -20.28 36.36
C THR A 745 -36.52 -19.36 35.49
N LEU A 746 -36.06 -19.01 34.28
CA LEU A 746 -36.88 -18.27 33.29
C LEU A 746 -37.97 -19.14 32.68
N TYR A 747 -37.73 -20.44 32.54
CA TYR A 747 -38.70 -21.42 32.03
C TYR A 747 -39.83 -21.68 33.04
N ASP A 748 -39.49 -21.83 34.33
CA ASP A 748 -40.46 -22.14 35.39
C ASP A 748 -41.32 -20.94 35.80
N THR A 749 -40.84 -19.71 35.55
CA THR A 749 -41.56 -18.48 35.92
C THR A 749 -42.63 -18.09 34.90
N TYR A 750 -42.59 -18.61 33.66
CA TYR A 750 -43.47 -18.17 32.57
C TYR A 750 -44.01 -19.33 31.72
N PRO A 751 -45.35 -19.53 31.64
CA PRO A 751 -45.98 -20.66 30.94
C PRO A 751 -45.59 -20.84 29.45
#